data_AF-A0A2T3FM77-F1
#
_entry.id   AF-A0A2T3FM77-F1
#
_cell.length_a   1.000
_cell.length_b   1.000
_cell.length_c   1.000
_cell.angle_alpha   90.00
_cell.angle_beta   90.00
_cell.angle_gamma   90.00
#
_symmetry.space_group_name_H-M   'P 1'
#
loop_
_entity.id
_entity.type
_entity.pdbx_description
1 polymer ?
#
loop_
_entity_poly.entity_id
_entity_poly.type
_entity_poly.pdbx_seq_one_letter_code
_entity_poly.pdbx_strand_id
1 'polypeptide(L)'
;MFTKKVFISSLSIMFALSGISVVQAQNTGEQKTNSDISELLTLDENNSEFLKTLMKDGYAELGRYKVEKIKDNVYHWDEGTKKLPGGATDENGAMNNPSSMYFVLSEDGVVLVDLGNGSQNEEDIQNAKTIVESMTGDKHLSIIITHSHGDHTGFGRSKEVFSNVTVDNVYVSDADYDVAFEAISQFDGKITKVHSGETVDIYGAPYEFNVVNAHTEGSLMITDETHEALFTGDTFGSGFIWALFETNGGNPLAALDKGCSLARKILNNNPSLSILAGHRWQQFWEDNAQRPNEMSIQYFNDMAQVISGLLDGTTISNSYTAASWAPDAVELSSNGAKAKIDTLPKYIEAYKKAVNQMQEAYVYSGSDQLSIESANAAAAPTFVVYPDGNMSDEEAEKYIEASGIKEIVNRSASKVYVARPANGVEFTSDDVQGFEAIVGKIGVSSNFKLIGIGNGATFINQNLASYMNFVSGLALVNPEKGMDVNVSVPTYLVTDNDEIVNTYVKANSATKTEDGYYVNPESHYEVVAVNKDTGLDAVSATKDAWEKVLKKFGRIGNYSDVYKETATWYSRPLISGNKEADQARKYQYFDSVDAIDNIDRYVNTQDLDNDGIDSLWYEYIPEQSKDAKEGSVPAVVLFHGNTNDPRTQYDTSGWAQIASEEGVILICPEWQGHTYQGYTYDPMTDDLNATADSDVITMLKLTEEKYPQIDQSRVYISGLSAGSMNTTNAGLSDSKYFAAAAGHSGPFGASELNKKAVAENKDKYDMPIIYFTGDGDEYCKGAFDTTESNGGLQVAQLYQELNDMEVTQLEDVLEADAYLYGVPWTKRYTIEPTAENIAKIDVGAMENAKGIEISMARIYGWGHWNYTPDAKLMWEFMSKYARDVNTGETIRLDKQTPETPTNPDQKPSDSNEPTKTPAKNDTVTSTTTNVKTGDSTQVMPLAVFACLSALAFILVVKKSKKNN
;
A
#
# COMPACT_ATOMS: atom_id res chain seq x y z
N MET A 1 36.13 -10.62 -31.75
CA MET A 1 35.03 -11.58 -31.98
C MET A 1 34.61 -12.18 -30.63
N PHE A 2 33.71 -11.52 -29.92
CA PHE A 2 32.96 -12.10 -28.80
C PHE A 2 31.66 -11.31 -28.68
N THR A 3 30.55 -11.96 -29.03
CA THR A 3 29.18 -11.46 -28.94
C THR A 3 28.64 -11.71 -27.53
N LYS A 4 28.40 -10.63 -26.77
CA LYS A 4 27.61 -10.67 -25.52
C LYS A 4 26.13 -10.56 -25.88
N LYS A 5 25.35 -11.56 -25.47
CA LYS A 5 23.88 -11.51 -25.42
C LYS A 5 23.48 -10.60 -24.26
N VAL A 6 22.65 -9.60 -24.54
CA VAL A 6 22.00 -8.73 -23.56
C VAL A 6 20.75 -9.45 -23.06
N PHE A 7 20.69 -9.67 -21.75
CA PHE A 7 19.49 -10.12 -21.04
C PHE A 7 18.54 -8.92 -20.92
N ILE A 8 17.36 -9.03 -21.50
CA ILE A 8 16.21 -8.17 -21.20
C ILE A 8 15.50 -8.84 -20.04
N SER A 9 15.56 -8.25 -18.86
CA SER A 9 14.77 -8.66 -17.69
C SER A 9 13.72 -7.59 -17.42
N SER A 10 12.53 -8.08 -17.14
CA SER A 10 11.24 -7.43 -16.97
C SER A 10 11.24 -6.37 -15.87
N LEU A 11 10.87 -5.15 -16.25
CA LEU A 11 10.56 -4.03 -15.37
C LEU A 11 9.02 -3.94 -15.26
N SER A 12 8.44 -4.66 -14.32
CA SER A 12 7.00 -4.62 -14.00
C SER A 12 6.80 -4.95 -12.53
N ILE A 13 7.27 -4.07 -11.66
CA ILE A 13 6.99 -4.04 -10.22
C ILE A 13 6.90 -2.57 -9.85
N MET A 14 5.72 -2.08 -9.49
CA MET A 14 5.47 -0.93 -8.60
C MET A 14 3.99 -0.56 -8.72
N PHE A 15 3.18 -0.89 -7.71
CA PHE A 15 2.01 -0.11 -7.29
C PHE A 15 1.59 -0.64 -5.90
N ALA A 16 2.29 -0.13 -4.88
CA ALA A 16 1.92 -0.11 -3.45
C ALA A 16 3.09 0.56 -2.67
N LEU A 17 3.55 1.73 -3.12
CA LEU A 17 4.57 2.52 -2.42
C LEU A 17 4.28 4.00 -2.66
N SER A 18 3.38 4.56 -1.85
CA SER A 18 3.28 6.00 -1.61
C SER A 18 3.46 6.19 -0.10
N GLY A 19 4.60 6.74 0.32
CA GLY A 19 4.84 7.09 1.72
C GLY A 19 6.27 6.85 2.21
N ILE A 20 7.13 7.84 1.98
CA ILE A 20 8.30 8.20 2.80
C ILE A 20 9.32 7.08 3.09
N SER A 21 10.33 6.95 2.21
CA SER A 21 11.64 6.42 2.62
C SER A 21 12.58 7.58 2.91
N VAL A 22 12.75 7.94 4.18
CA VAL A 22 13.92 8.72 4.63
C VAL A 22 15.12 7.77 4.57
N VAL A 23 15.85 7.77 3.45
CA VAL A 23 17.15 7.11 3.39
C VAL A 23 18.17 8.07 3.99
N GLN A 24 18.59 7.79 5.23
CA GLN A 24 19.87 8.29 5.73
C GLN A 24 20.98 7.69 4.86
N ALA A 25 21.53 8.49 3.95
CA ALA A 25 22.69 8.13 3.16
C ALA A 25 23.92 7.94 4.08
N GLN A 26 24.31 6.67 4.31
CA GLN A 26 25.66 6.36 4.76
C GLN A 26 26.62 6.53 3.58
N ASN A 27 27.38 7.64 3.61
CA ASN A 27 28.50 7.93 2.72
C ASN A 27 29.57 6.82 2.80
N THR A 28 29.56 5.87 1.87
CA THR A 28 30.76 5.09 1.53
C THR A 28 30.78 4.74 0.04
N GLY A 29 31.39 5.62 -0.76
CA GLY A 29 31.74 5.33 -2.15
C GLY A 29 32.08 6.60 -2.90
N GLU A 30 33.36 6.79 -3.24
CA GLU A 30 33.83 7.88 -4.10
C GLU A 30 33.03 7.90 -5.42
N GLN A 31 32.09 8.83 -5.55
CA GLN A 31 31.48 9.18 -6.82
C GLN A 31 32.52 9.89 -7.68
N LYS A 32 32.75 9.38 -8.89
CA LYS A 32 33.40 10.14 -9.95
C LYS A 32 32.46 11.26 -10.38
N THR A 33 32.76 12.48 -9.94
CA THR A 33 32.17 13.71 -10.44
C THR A 33 32.66 13.96 -11.88
N ASN A 34 31.81 13.71 -12.86
CA ASN A 34 31.93 14.35 -14.17
C ASN A 34 30.82 15.41 -14.25
N SER A 35 31.02 16.53 -13.54
CA SER A 35 30.29 17.77 -13.81
C SER A 35 31.31 18.77 -14.32
N ASP A 36 31.48 18.83 -15.64
CA ASP A 36 31.95 20.07 -16.24
C ASP A 36 30.80 21.06 -16.04
N ILE A 37 30.89 21.85 -14.97
CA ILE A 37 29.94 22.93 -14.68
C ILE A 37 29.97 23.84 -15.92
N SER A 38 28.83 24.04 -16.59
CA SER A 38 28.74 24.99 -17.71
C SER A 38 29.28 26.34 -17.25
N GLU A 39 30.23 26.93 -17.98
CA GLU A 39 30.77 28.24 -17.62
C GLU A 39 29.61 29.25 -17.53
N LEU A 40 29.59 30.07 -16.48
CA LEU A 40 28.54 31.07 -16.30
C LEU A 40 28.70 32.15 -17.37
N LEU A 41 27.73 32.26 -18.28
CA LEU A 41 27.78 33.21 -19.38
C LEU A 41 27.22 34.56 -18.92
N THR A 42 27.96 35.63 -19.19
CA THR A 42 27.53 37.00 -18.89
C THR A 42 27.01 37.69 -20.14
N LEU A 43 25.76 38.15 -20.10
CA LEU A 43 25.23 39.09 -21.10
C LEU A 43 25.92 40.44 -20.95
N ASP A 44 26.20 41.14 -22.06
CA ASP A 44 26.81 42.48 -22.00
C ASP A 44 25.77 43.49 -21.51
N GLU A 45 25.86 43.84 -20.23
CA GLU A 45 24.96 44.80 -19.58
C GLU A 45 24.90 46.15 -20.31
N ASN A 46 25.93 46.54 -21.08
CA ASN A 46 25.94 47.86 -21.74
C ASN A 46 25.10 47.92 -23.03
N ASN A 47 24.59 46.80 -23.53
CA ASN A 47 23.84 46.74 -24.79
C ASN A 47 22.44 47.35 -24.69
N SER A 48 21.78 47.29 -23.53
CA SER A 48 20.48 47.94 -23.33
C SER A 48 20.23 48.29 -21.87
N GLU A 49 19.41 49.31 -21.61
CA GLU A 49 19.02 49.67 -20.24
C GLU A 49 18.23 48.54 -19.56
N PHE A 50 17.52 47.75 -20.37
CA PHE A 50 16.86 46.51 -19.94
C PHE A 50 17.88 45.50 -19.40
N LEU A 51 18.97 45.20 -20.12
CA LEU A 51 20.01 44.27 -19.64
C LEU A 51 20.73 44.77 -18.41
N LYS A 52 21.04 46.07 -18.31
CA LYS A 52 21.62 46.64 -17.07
C LYS A 52 20.75 46.33 -15.86
N THR A 53 19.44 46.49 -16.02
CA THR A 53 18.49 46.21 -14.95
C THR A 53 18.45 44.70 -14.65
N LEU A 54 18.33 43.87 -15.68
CA LEU A 54 18.26 42.41 -15.54
C LEU A 54 19.52 41.83 -14.88
N MET A 55 20.72 42.27 -15.28
CA MET A 55 21.99 41.77 -14.76
C MET A 55 22.25 42.23 -13.31
N LYS A 56 21.78 43.44 -12.96
CA LYS A 56 21.92 43.98 -11.61
C LYS A 56 20.94 43.34 -10.62
N ASP A 57 19.68 43.21 -11.00
CA ASP A 57 18.59 42.87 -10.09
C ASP A 57 18.10 41.41 -10.28
N GLY A 58 18.60 40.70 -11.29
CA GLY A 58 18.11 39.37 -11.68
C GLY A 58 16.70 39.40 -12.30
N TYR A 59 16.15 40.60 -12.52
CA TYR A 59 14.77 40.84 -12.92
C TYR A 59 14.66 42.16 -13.68
N ALA A 60 13.96 42.18 -14.81
CA ALA A 60 13.62 43.40 -15.53
C ALA A 60 12.21 43.33 -16.15
N GLU A 61 11.50 44.46 -16.16
CA GLU A 61 10.22 44.62 -16.85
C GLU A 61 10.39 45.56 -18.04
N LEU A 62 9.72 45.25 -19.15
CA LEU A 62 9.61 46.13 -20.31
C LEU A 62 8.19 46.07 -20.89
N GLY A 63 7.43 47.14 -20.72
CA GLY A 63 6.01 47.18 -21.07
C GLY A 63 5.21 46.17 -20.23
N ARG A 64 4.51 45.26 -20.90
CA ARG A 64 3.73 44.18 -20.27
C ARG A 64 4.53 42.91 -19.98
N TYR A 65 5.83 42.88 -20.29
CA TYR A 65 6.67 41.69 -20.15
C TYR A 65 7.61 41.80 -18.96
N LYS A 66 7.94 40.65 -18.36
CA LYS A 66 9.08 40.51 -17.45
C LYS A 66 10.08 39.47 -17.96
N VAL A 67 11.34 39.66 -17.59
CA VAL A 67 12.37 38.63 -17.70
C VAL A 67 13.07 38.49 -16.36
N GLU A 68 13.26 37.26 -15.90
CA GLU A 68 13.88 36.94 -14.62
C GLU A 68 14.91 35.81 -14.78
N LYS A 69 16.07 35.94 -14.14
CA LYS A 69 17.05 34.85 -14.06
C LYS A 69 16.54 33.83 -13.05
N ILE A 70 16.30 32.60 -13.48
CA ILE A 70 15.80 31.52 -12.59
C ILE A 70 16.86 30.46 -12.27
N LYS A 71 17.85 30.30 -13.15
CA LYS A 71 18.99 29.40 -12.98
C LYS A 71 20.20 29.97 -13.71
N ASP A 72 21.37 29.38 -13.48
CA ASP A 72 22.54 29.72 -14.30
C ASP A 72 22.25 29.45 -15.77
N ASN A 73 22.52 30.47 -16.59
CA ASN A 73 22.28 30.47 -18.02
C ASN A 73 20.80 30.28 -18.46
N VAL A 74 19.83 30.25 -17.55
CA VAL A 74 18.39 30.11 -17.87
C VAL A 74 17.58 31.30 -17.34
N TYR A 75 16.84 31.93 -18.24
CA TYR A 75 16.01 33.10 -17.97
C TYR A 75 14.57 32.83 -18.39
N HIS A 76 13.63 33.18 -17.52
CA HIS A 76 12.19 33.06 -17.76
C HIS A 76 11.62 34.39 -18.26
N TRP A 77 10.83 34.34 -19.34
CA TRP A 77 10.14 35.47 -19.94
C TRP A 77 8.64 35.18 -20.02
N ASP A 78 7.80 36.07 -19.49
CA ASP A 78 6.34 35.98 -19.59
C ASP A 78 5.67 37.39 -19.56
N GLU A 79 4.33 37.43 -19.51
CA GLU A 79 3.50 38.64 -19.37
C GLU A 79 3.09 38.96 -17.90
N GLY A 80 3.74 38.39 -16.90
CA GLY A 80 3.40 38.48 -15.48
C GLY A 80 4.18 39.56 -14.71
N THR A 81 3.99 40.85 -15.04
CA THR A 81 4.66 41.97 -14.37
C THR A 81 4.23 42.13 -12.90
N LYS A 82 4.99 42.87 -12.08
CA LYS A 82 4.59 43.21 -10.69
C LYS A 82 3.27 43.96 -10.61
N LYS A 83 2.93 44.75 -11.63
CA LYS A 83 1.67 45.52 -11.67
C LYS A 83 0.47 44.65 -12.04
N LEU A 84 0.69 43.63 -12.87
CA LEU A 84 -0.34 42.69 -13.32
C LEU A 84 0.25 41.27 -13.30
N PRO A 85 0.40 40.65 -12.12
CA PRO A 85 0.94 39.30 -12.02
C PRO A 85 -0.03 38.28 -12.64
N GLY A 86 0.45 37.06 -12.90
CA GLY A 86 -0.42 35.98 -13.37
C GLY A 86 -1.57 35.70 -12.39
N GLY A 87 -2.76 35.45 -12.92
CA GLY A 87 -3.99 35.27 -12.13
C GLY A 87 -4.68 36.57 -11.69
N ALA A 88 -3.99 37.72 -11.75
CA ALA A 88 -4.62 39.00 -11.46
C ALA A 88 -5.53 39.44 -12.60
N THR A 89 -6.57 40.22 -12.29
CA THR A 89 -7.52 40.75 -13.27
C THR A 89 -7.13 42.16 -13.70
N ASP A 90 -7.16 42.43 -15.00
CA ASP A 90 -6.91 43.76 -15.57
C ASP A 90 -8.08 44.75 -15.34
N GLU A 91 -7.91 45.98 -15.81
CA GLU A 91 -8.93 47.04 -15.68
C GLU A 91 -10.25 46.74 -16.42
N ASN A 92 -10.27 45.77 -17.33
CA ASN A 92 -11.42 45.35 -18.12
C ASN A 92 -12.10 44.10 -17.56
N GLY A 93 -11.59 43.53 -16.46
CA GLY A 93 -12.13 42.30 -15.88
C GLY A 93 -11.55 41.01 -16.49
N ALA A 94 -10.50 41.08 -17.31
CA ALA A 94 -9.84 39.92 -17.89
C ALA A 94 -8.69 39.42 -17.00
N MET A 95 -8.68 38.12 -16.67
CA MET A 95 -7.58 37.51 -15.94
C MET A 95 -6.32 37.45 -16.80
N ASN A 96 -5.17 37.84 -16.25
CA ASN A 96 -3.88 37.68 -16.89
C ASN A 96 -3.48 36.20 -16.83
N ASN A 97 -3.30 35.56 -18.00
CA ASN A 97 -2.77 34.21 -18.14
C ASN A 97 -1.41 34.24 -18.86
N PRO A 98 -0.31 34.59 -18.15
CA PRO A 98 1.02 34.60 -18.76
C PRO A 98 1.41 33.22 -19.29
N SER A 99 2.09 33.20 -20.44
CA SER A 99 2.72 31.99 -20.99
C SER A 99 4.23 32.08 -20.86
N SER A 100 4.82 31.02 -20.34
CA SER A 100 6.23 30.93 -20.01
C SER A 100 7.07 30.63 -21.25
N MET A 101 8.04 31.50 -21.51
CA MET A 101 9.12 31.31 -22.47
C MET A 101 10.45 31.24 -21.72
N TYR A 102 11.42 30.49 -22.26
CA TYR A 102 12.72 30.33 -21.61
C TYR A 102 13.88 30.61 -22.56
N PHE A 103 14.77 31.53 -22.20
CA PHE A 103 16.06 31.68 -22.84
C PHE A 103 17.08 30.80 -22.14
N VAL A 104 17.76 29.95 -22.91
CA VAL A 104 18.87 29.10 -22.48
C VAL A 104 20.13 29.55 -23.21
N LEU A 105 21.10 30.04 -22.46
CA LEU A 105 22.32 30.62 -23.01
C LEU A 105 23.42 29.56 -23.09
N SER A 106 24.03 29.43 -24.27
CA SER A 106 25.23 28.63 -24.49
C SER A 106 26.33 29.49 -25.12
N GLU A 107 27.57 29.00 -25.17
CA GLU A 107 28.68 29.76 -25.76
C GLU A 107 28.39 30.14 -27.21
N ASP A 108 27.92 29.17 -27.99
CA ASP A 108 27.74 29.26 -29.44
C ASP A 108 26.38 29.85 -29.88
N GLY A 109 25.43 30.00 -28.97
CA GLY A 109 24.08 30.45 -29.31
C GLY A 109 23.13 30.57 -28.13
N VAL A 110 21.88 30.92 -28.43
CA VAL A 110 20.78 31.00 -27.47
C VAL A 110 19.64 30.11 -27.96
N VAL A 111 19.05 29.34 -27.07
CA VAL A 111 17.79 28.62 -27.33
C VAL A 111 16.65 29.38 -26.69
N LEU A 112 15.57 29.62 -27.44
CA LEU A 112 14.31 30.12 -26.92
C LEU A 112 13.27 28.99 -26.95
N VAL A 113 12.84 28.54 -25.78
CA VAL A 113 11.77 27.55 -25.63
C VAL A 113 10.43 28.29 -25.53
N ASP A 114 9.51 27.93 -26.43
CA ASP A 114 8.21 28.54 -26.70
C ASP A 114 8.23 30.02 -27.12
N LEU A 115 7.08 30.51 -27.60
CA LEU A 115 6.89 31.83 -28.20
C LEU A 115 5.71 32.62 -27.61
N GLY A 116 5.18 32.21 -26.45
CA GLY A 116 4.22 32.97 -25.64
C GLY A 116 2.89 33.30 -26.32
N ASN A 117 2.08 34.16 -25.71
CA ASN A 117 0.77 34.59 -26.23
C ASN A 117 0.85 35.41 -27.52
N GLY A 118 1.99 36.08 -27.73
CA GLY A 118 2.14 37.08 -28.78
C GLY A 118 1.35 38.37 -28.51
N SER A 119 1.46 39.32 -29.42
CA SER A 119 0.64 40.55 -29.40
C SER A 119 0.47 41.12 -30.79
N GLN A 120 -0.63 41.83 -31.01
CA GLN A 120 -0.86 42.66 -32.20
C GLN A 120 -0.62 44.16 -31.92
N ASN A 121 -0.35 44.53 -30.66
CA ASN A 121 -0.06 45.91 -30.29
C ASN A 121 1.39 46.26 -30.69
N GLU A 122 1.57 47.40 -31.36
CA GLU A 122 2.89 47.83 -31.88
C GLU A 122 3.92 48.05 -30.77
N GLU A 123 3.51 48.61 -29.62
CA GLU A 123 4.40 48.83 -28.47
C GLU A 123 4.84 47.50 -27.86
N ASP A 124 3.91 46.56 -27.70
CA ASP A 124 4.20 45.20 -27.23
C ASP A 124 5.17 44.47 -28.16
N ILE A 125 4.99 44.58 -29.48
CA ILE A 125 5.88 43.98 -30.48
C ILE A 125 7.29 44.59 -30.37
N GLN A 126 7.40 45.91 -30.24
CA GLN A 126 8.68 46.60 -30.11
C GLN A 126 9.40 46.28 -28.79
N ASN A 127 8.65 46.10 -27.70
CA ASN A 127 9.19 45.64 -26.42
C ASN A 127 9.70 44.19 -26.52
N ALA A 128 8.92 43.28 -27.10
CA ALA A 128 9.34 41.89 -27.32
C ALA A 128 10.58 41.79 -28.22
N LYS A 129 10.62 42.58 -29.30
CA LYS A 129 11.80 42.72 -30.17
C LYS A 129 13.04 43.13 -29.37
N THR A 130 12.91 44.14 -28.51
CA THR A 130 14.02 44.64 -27.68
C THR A 130 14.53 43.56 -26.72
N ILE A 131 13.63 42.76 -26.14
CA ILE A 131 13.99 41.63 -25.26
C ILE A 131 14.75 40.56 -26.06
N VAL A 132 14.21 40.09 -27.18
CA VAL A 132 14.83 39.05 -28.02
C VAL A 132 16.22 39.49 -28.52
N GLU A 133 16.34 40.73 -29.01
CA GLU A 133 17.63 41.30 -29.42
C GLU A 133 18.61 41.38 -28.25
N SER A 134 18.15 41.81 -27.07
CA SER A 134 19.00 41.93 -25.88
C SER A 134 19.51 40.58 -25.38
N MET A 135 18.62 39.59 -25.29
CA MET A 135 18.95 38.25 -24.77
C MET A 135 19.83 37.46 -25.74
N THR A 136 19.67 37.70 -27.05
CA THR A 136 20.46 37.02 -28.09
C THR A 136 21.79 37.72 -28.36
N GLY A 137 21.83 39.05 -28.35
CA GLY A 137 23.01 39.83 -28.73
C GLY A 137 23.46 39.51 -30.16
N ASP A 138 24.77 39.37 -30.36
CA ASP A 138 25.37 39.01 -31.65
C ASP A 138 25.34 37.49 -31.94
N LYS A 139 24.78 36.67 -31.04
CA LYS A 139 24.72 35.21 -31.18
C LYS A 139 23.58 34.77 -32.11
N HIS A 140 23.59 33.49 -32.45
CA HIS A 140 22.50 32.86 -33.18
C HIS A 140 21.40 32.35 -32.23
N LEU A 141 20.17 32.26 -32.75
CA LEU A 141 18.99 31.82 -32.01
C LEU A 141 18.44 30.52 -32.60
N SER A 142 18.17 29.52 -31.76
CA SER A 142 17.31 28.39 -32.12
C SER A 142 16.04 28.43 -31.27
N ILE A 143 14.92 27.99 -31.83
CA ILE A 143 13.62 27.99 -31.15
C ILE A 143 13.16 26.56 -30.97
N ILE A 144 12.61 26.21 -29.80
CA ILE A 144 11.95 24.94 -29.56
C ILE A 144 10.49 25.21 -29.19
N ILE A 145 9.55 24.60 -29.88
CA ILE A 145 8.11 24.68 -29.59
C ILE A 145 7.70 23.42 -28.83
N THR A 146 7.21 23.58 -27.60
CA THR A 146 6.78 22.45 -26.76
C THR A 146 5.49 21.81 -27.28
N HIS A 147 4.55 22.63 -27.76
CA HIS A 147 3.30 22.16 -28.38
C HIS A 147 2.63 23.27 -29.20
N SER A 148 1.58 22.90 -29.95
CA SER A 148 0.98 23.73 -31.00
C SER A 148 -0.01 24.82 -30.56
N HIS A 149 -0.31 24.95 -29.26
CA HIS A 149 -1.29 25.96 -28.82
C HIS A 149 -0.83 27.40 -29.05
N GLY A 150 -1.81 28.30 -29.18
CA GLY A 150 -1.59 29.68 -29.62
C GLY A 150 -0.77 30.50 -28.64
N ASP A 151 -0.85 30.18 -27.36
CA ASP A 151 -0.09 30.73 -26.25
C ASP A 151 1.34 30.19 -26.12
N HIS A 152 1.74 29.22 -26.95
CA HIS A 152 3.12 28.75 -27.05
C HIS A 152 3.76 29.08 -28.40
N THR A 153 2.96 29.55 -29.35
CA THR A 153 3.37 29.84 -30.73
C THR A 153 3.14 31.30 -31.14
N GLY A 154 2.66 32.14 -30.21
CA GLY A 154 2.11 33.47 -30.48
C GLY A 154 3.05 34.42 -31.22
N PHE A 155 4.25 34.66 -30.70
CA PHE A 155 5.25 35.52 -31.36
C PHE A 155 5.78 34.92 -32.66
N GLY A 156 5.59 33.63 -32.90
CA GLY A 156 5.88 33.00 -34.19
C GLY A 156 5.18 33.68 -35.35
N ARG A 157 4.07 34.39 -35.12
CA ARG A 157 3.34 35.14 -36.15
C ARG A 157 3.96 36.50 -36.50
N SER A 158 4.85 37.03 -35.67
CA SER A 158 5.43 38.38 -35.83
C SER A 158 6.84 38.34 -36.43
N LYS A 159 6.98 38.81 -37.67
CA LYS A 159 8.29 38.98 -38.32
C LYS A 159 9.15 40.06 -37.67
N GLU A 160 8.50 41.03 -37.05
CA GLU A 160 9.18 42.20 -36.49
C GLU A 160 9.97 41.85 -35.24
N VAL A 161 9.44 40.98 -34.38
CA VAL A 161 10.12 40.51 -33.15
C VAL A 161 11.49 39.91 -33.44
N PHE A 162 11.60 39.17 -34.55
CA PHE A 162 12.83 38.45 -34.92
C PHE A 162 13.66 39.15 -36.00
N SER A 163 13.34 40.39 -36.37
CA SER A 163 13.90 41.02 -37.59
C SER A 163 15.41 41.27 -37.54
N ASN A 164 15.99 41.36 -36.35
CA ASN A 164 17.40 41.70 -36.13
C ASN A 164 18.21 40.56 -35.51
N VAL A 165 17.63 39.36 -35.37
CA VAL A 165 18.32 38.18 -34.84
C VAL A 165 18.41 37.09 -35.92
N THR A 166 19.50 36.33 -35.90
CA THR A 166 19.68 35.20 -36.83
C THR A 166 19.09 33.94 -36.22
N VAL A 167 17.88 33.56 -36.66
CA VAL A 167 17.28 32.26 -36.29
C VAL A 167 17.89 31.16 -37.16
N ASP A 168 18.51 30.14 -36.56
CA ASP A 168 19.08 28.99 -37.29
C ASP A 168 18.04 27.91 -37.55
N ASN A 169 17.35 27.45 -36.50
CA ASN A 169 16.38 26.36 -36.54
C ASN A 169 15.17 26.63 -35.64
N VAL A 170 14.03 26.04 -36.02
CA VAL A 170 12.82 25.96 -35.20
C VAL A 170 12.43 24.49 -35.06
N TYR A 171 12.54 23.94 -33.86
CA TYR A 171 12.21 22.55 -33.55
C TYR A 171 10.75 22.46 -33.09
N VAL A 172 10.01 21.52 -33.66
CA VAL A 172 8.63 21.18 -33.28
C VAL A 172 8.43 19.68 -33.47
N SER A 173 7.60 19.04 -32.65
CA SER A 173 7.32 17.63 -32.85
C SER A 173 6.62 17.40 -34.19
N ASP A 174 6.88 16.26 -34.84
CA ASP A 174 6.24 15.94 -36.12
C ASP A 174 4.71 15.91 -36.01
N ALA A 175 4.18 15.45 -34.87
CA ALA A 175 2.74 15.35 -34.59
C ALA A 175 2.05 16.71 -34.45
N ASP A 176 2.73 17.74 -33.92
CA ASP A 176 2.16 19.08 -33.78
C ASP A 176 2.53 20.03 -34.94
N TYR A 177 3.41 19.61 -35.86
CA TYR A 177 3.90 20.46 -36.95
C TYR A 177 2.78 21.09 -37.78
N ASP A 178 1.81 20.30 -38.24
CA ASP A 178 0.76 20.81 -39.15
C ASP A 178 -0.09 21.90 -38.47
N VAL A 179 -0.36 21.76 -37.17
CA VAL A 179 -1.12 22.75 -36.38
C VAL A 179 -0.26 23.97 -36.08
N ALA A 180 0.99 23.78 -35.67
CA ALA A 180 1.91 24.86 -35.33
C ALA A 180 2.33 25.68 -36.56
N PHE A 181 2.37 25.08 -37.75
CA PHE A 181 2.93 25.68 -38.97
C PHE A 181 2.26 27.01 -39.33
N GLU A 182 0.95 27.17 -39.11
CA GLU A 182 0.28 28.45 -39.35
C GLU A 182 0.95 29.59 -38.57
N ALA A 183 1.25 29.34 -37.30
CA ALA A 183 1.86 30.32 -36.42
C ALA A 183 3.34 30.54 -36.76
N ILE A 184 4.11 29.51 -37.12
CA ILE A 184 5.57 29.59 -37.32
C ILE A 184 6.01 29.67 -38.78
N SER A 185 5.08 29.79 -39.73
CA SER A 185 5.34 29.77 -41.20
C SER A 185 6.37 30.79 -41.68
N GLN A 186 6.63 31.87 -40.94
CA GLN A 186 7.68 32.83 -41.28
C GLN A 186 9.10 32.20 -41.26
N PHE A 187 9.26 31.09 -40.53
CA PHE A 187 10.50 30.34 -40.42
C PHE A 187 10.57 29.16 -41.41
N ASP A 188 9.73 29.16 -42.45
CA ASP A 188 9.76 28.12 -43.48
C ASP A 188 11.17 27.92 -44.06
N GLY A 189 11.56 26.66 -44.24
CA GLY A 189 12.92 26.24 -44.57
C GLY A 189 13.91 26.17 -43.40
N LYS A 190 13.52 26.56 -42.18
CA LYS A 190 14.30 26.41 -40.93
C LYS A 190 13.62 25.50 -39.90
N ILE A 191 12.42 25.00 -40.20
CA ILE A 191 11.66 24.15 -39.29
C ILE A 191 12.19 22.72 -39.36
N THR A 192 12.56 22.17 -38.21
CA THR A 192 12.99 20.78 -38.03
C THR A 192 11.95 20.02 -37.21
N LYS A 193 11.45 18.92 -37.77
CA LYS A 193 10.53 18.01 -37.08
C LYS A 193 11.31 17.05 -36.21
N VAL A 194 10.96 16.96 -34.93
CA VAL A 194 11.56 16.02 -33.97
C VAL A 194 10.60 14.89 -33.59
N HIS A 195 11.16 13.76 -33.18
CA HIS A 195 10.41 12.56 -32.79
C HIS A 195 10.73 12.16 -31.35
N SER A 196 9.84 11.36 -30.74
CA SER A 196 10.08 10.86 -29.38
C SER A 196 11.35 10.00 -29.31
N GLY A 197 12.19 10.26 -28.30
CA GLY A 197 13.49 9.62 -28.10
C GLY A 197 14.62 10.18 -28.98
N GLU A 198 14.35 11.22 -29.77
CA GLU A 198 15.38 11.89 -30.56
C GLU A 198 16.21 12.83 -29.69
N THR A 199 17.54 12.83 -29.88
CA THR A 199 18.44 13.80 -29.23
C THR A 199 19.08 14.67 -30.29
N VAL A 200 18.97 15.99 -30.14
CA VAL A 200 19.58 16.97 -31.03
C VAL A 200 20.59 17.81 -30.24
N ASP A 201 21.81 17.93 -30.76
CA ASP A 201 22.79 18.87 -30.21
C ASP A 201 22.47 20.28 -30.72
N ILE A 202 22.18 21.20 -29.80
CA ILE A 202 21.88 22.59 -30.09
C ILE A 202 22.88 23.44 -29.31
N TYR A 203 23.79 24.08 -30.05
CA TYR A 203 24.85 24.93 -29.50
C TYR A 203 25.72 24.24 -28.42
N GLY A 204 26.02 22.94 -28.61
CA GLY A 204 26.88 22.17 -27.73
C GLY A 204 26.18 21.50 -26.53
N ALA A 205 24.85 21.67 -26.42
CA ALA A 205 24.03 21.00 -25.42
C ALA A 205 23.11 19.94 -26.07
N PRO A 206 23.03 18.70 -25.54
CA PRO A 206 22.14 17.68 -26.05
C PRO A 206 20.71 17.88 -25.49
N TYR A 207 19.75 18.10 -26.39
CA TYR A 207 18.32 18.16 -26.06
C TYR A 207 17.64 16.85 -26.45
N GLU A 208 17.14 16.10 -25.47
CA GLU A 208 16.35 14.88 -25.70
C GLU A 208 14.86 15.19 -25.73
N PHE A 209 14.20 14.87 -26.84
CA PHE A 209 12.79 15.13 -27.08
C PHE A 209 11.94 13.89 -26.80
N ASN A 210 10.96 13.99 -25.90
CA ASN A 210 10.01 12.92 -25.61
C ASN A 210 8.60 13.41 -25.85
N VAL A 211 7.84 12.73 -26.72
CA VAL A 211 6.45 13.10 -27.02
C VAL A 211 5.53 12.41 -26.01
N VAL A 212 4.66 13.19 -25.38
CA VAL A 212 3.63 12.73 -24.45
C VAL A 212 2.29 13.24 -24.95
N ASN A 213 1.57 12.39 -25.70
CA ASN A 213 0.34 12.73 -26.41
C ASN A 213 -0.87 12.84 -25.45
N ALA A 214 -0.81 13.72 -24.46
CA ALA A 214 -1.86 13.93 -23.47
C ALA A 214 -2.59 15.26 -23.71
N HIS A 215 -1.87 16.38 -23.64
CA HIS A 215 -2.43 17.73 -23.80
C HIS A 215 -2.69 18.07 -25.28
N THR A 216 -1.70 17.85 -26.15
CA THR A 216 -1.83 17.82 -27.63
C THR A 216 -1.27 16.51 -28.17
N GLU A 217 -1.44 16.23 -29.46
CA GLU A 217 -0.90 15.01 -30.08
C GLU A 217 0.64 15.02 -30.12
N GLY A 218 1.26 16.21 -30.14
CA GLY A 218 2.70 16.39 -30.20
C GLY A 218 3.33 17.07 -29.00
N SER A 219 2.67 17.12 -27.84
CA SER A 219 3.20 17.75 -26.62
C SER A 219 4.54 17.15 -26.20
N LEU A 220 5.52 18.00 -25.94
CA LEU A 220 6.90 17.61 -25.66
C LEU A 220 7.29 17.76 -24.19
N MET A 221 7.99 16.75 -23.69
CA MET A 221 8.88 16.82 -22.53
C MET A 221 10.33 16.76 -23.02
N ILE A 222 11.12 17.78 -22.72
CA ILE A 222 12.46 17.98 -23.29
C ILE A 222 13.48 18.02 -22.15
N THR A 223 14.48 17.15 -22.21
CA THR A 223 15.56 17.11 -21.23
C THR A 223 16.80 17.80 -21.77
N ASP A 224 17.34 18.73 -20.98
CA ASP A 224 18.63 19.40 -21.18
C ASP A 224 19.47 19.18 -19.92
N GLU A 225 20.37 18.20 -19.98
CA GLU A 225 21.25 17.87 -18.85
C GLU A 225 22.34 18.92 -18.65
N THR A 226 22.74 19.65 -19.69
CA THR A 226 23.81 20.66 -19.62
C THR A 226 23.41 21.85 -18.76
N HIS A 227 22.17 22.33 -18.92
CA HIS A 227 21.64 23.44 -18.13
C HIS A 227 20.74 22.96 -16.97
N GLU A 228 20.73 21.64 -16.74
CA GLU A 228 19.93 20.98 -15.72
C GLU A 228 18.44 21.40 -15.74
N ALA A 229 17.81 21.28 -16.90
CA ALA A 229 16.42 21.68 -17.14
C ALA A 229 15.57 20.56 -17.74
N LEU A 230 14.31 20.50 -17.32
CA LEU A 230 13.26 19.66 -17.90
C LEU A 230 12.12 20.56 -18.37
N PHE A 231 12.04 20.85 -19.66
CA PHE A 231 10.97 21.66 -20.24
C PHE A 231 9.75 20.78 -20.48
N THR A 232 8.58 21.26 -20.05
CA THR A 232 7.33 20.49 -20.13
C THR A 232 6.23 21.21 -20.89
N GLY A 233 6.31 22.53 -21.11
CA GLY A 233 5.18 23.29 -21.64
C GLY A 233 3.92 22.97 -20.84
N ASP A 234 2.82 22.72 -21.55
CA ASP A 234 1.56 22.30 -20.93
C ASP A 234 1.36 20.78 -20.88
N THR A 235 2.36 19.99 -21.28
CA THR A 235 2.32 18.53 -21.34
C THR A 235 1.81 17.89 -20.05
N PHE A 236 2.14 18.50 -18.90
CA PHE A 236 1.73 18.10 -17.56
C PHE A 236 1.01 19.25 -16.82
N GLY A 237 0.69 20.36 -17.48
CA GLY A 237 0.21 21.57 -16.82
C GLY A 237 1.19 22.14 -15.78
N SER A 238 0.79 23.22 -15.12
CA SER A 238 1.60 23.95 -14.11
C SER A 238 0.92 24.02 -12.74
N GLY A 239 -0.02 23.10 -12.50
CA GLY A 239 -0.87 22.97 -11.31
C GLY A 239 -2.07 22.09 -11.63
N PHE A 240 -2.75 22.40 -12.73
CA PHE A 240 -3.75 21.53 -13.35
C PHE A 240 -3.42 21.34 -14.83
N ILE A 241 -3.84 20.22 -15.41
CA ILE A 241 -3.71 19.92 -16.84
C ILE A 241 -5.07 19.72 -17.48
N TRP A 242 -5.24 20.27 -18.69
CA TRP A 242 -6.40 20.03 -19.54
C TRP A 242 -6.16 18.83 -20.46
N ALA A 243 -6.66 17.67 -20.03
CA ALA A 243 -6.73 16.42 -20.80
C ALA A 243 -8.14 16.24 -21.43
N LEU A 244 -8.70 17.32 -21.95
CA LEU A 244 -10.04 17.38 -22.55
C LEU A 244 -10.03 17.07 -24.05
N PHE A 245 -8.85 17.12 -24.69
CA PHE A 245 -8.69 16.91 -26.12
C PHE A 245 -8.52 15.43 -26.48
N GLU A 246 -9.03 15.06 -27.65
CA GLU A 246 -8.97 13.69 -28.12
C GLU A 246 -7.58 13.40 -28.72
N THR A 247 -6.69 12.84 -27.92
CA THR A 247 -5.31 12.48 -28.28
C THR A 247 -5.05 10.99 -28.07
N ASN A 248 -3.95 10.46 -28.60
CA ASN A 248 -3.50 9.08 -28.35
C ASN A 248 -4.59 8.02 -28.65
N GLY A 249 -5.25 8.13 -29.80
CA GLY A 249 -6.31 7.20 -30.19
C GLY A 249 -7.56 7.25 -29.28
N GLY A 250 -7.81 8.38 -28.61
CA GLY A 250 -8.99 8.62 -27.78
C GLY A 250 -8.79 8.39 -26.29
N ASN A 251 -7.55 8.37 -25.79
CA ASN A 251 -7.26 8.16 -24.37
C ASN A 251 -6.05 8.99 -23.88
N PRO A 252 -6.26 10.29 -23.60
CA PRO A 252 -5.22 11.18 -23.05
C PRO A 252 -4.72 10.75 -21.67
N LEU A 253 -5.58 10.17 -20.82
CA LEU A 253 -5.18 9.72 -19.47
C LEU A 253 -4.13 8.61 -19.52
N ALA A 254 -4.25 7.67 -20.46
CA ALA A 254 -3.25 6.62 -20.66
C ALA A 254 -1.91 7.17 -21.18
N ALA A 255 -1.92 8.26 -21.96
CA ALA A 255 -0.69 8.94 -22.38
C ALA A 255 -0.05 9.68 -21.20
N LEU A 256 -0.86 10.36 -20.39
CA LEU A 256 -0.41 11.09 -19.21
C LEU A 256 0.24 10.16 -18.18
N ASP A 257 -0.37 9.00 -17.89
CA ASP A 257 0.19 7.97 -16.98
C ASP A 257 1.60 7.51 -17.40
N LYS A 258 1.78 7.23 -18.70
CA LYS A 258 3.09 6.89 -19.28
C LYS A 258 4.07 8.06 -19.20
N GLY A 259 3.60 9.28 -19.48
CA GLY A 259 4.38 10.51 -19.37
C GLY A 259 4.90 10.74 -17.95
N CYS A 260 4.03 10.66 -16.93
CA CYS A 260 4.40 10.79 -15.52
C CYS A 260 5.43 9.73 -15.11
N SER A 261 5.28 8.50 -15.60
CA SER A 261 6.24 7.42 -15.36
C SER A 261 7.61 7.71 -15.99
N LEU A 262 7.65 8.25 -17.20
CA LEU A 262 8.89 8.69 -17.84
C LEU A 262 9.54 9.87 -17.11
N ALA A 263 8.76 10.89 -16.73
CA ALA A 263 9.24 12.05 -15.99
C ALA A 263 9.88 11.66 -14.64
N ARG A 264 9.20 10.79 -13.87
CA ARG A 264 9.74 10.25 -12.61
C ARG A 264 11.06 9.51 -12.83
N LYS A 265 11.17 8.71 -13.91
CA LYS A 265 12.41 8.00 -14.24
C LYS A 265 13.56 8.97 -14.55
N ILE A 266 13.30 10.01 -15.34
CA ILE A 266 14.30 11.04 -15.69
C ILE A 266 14.77 11.77 -14.42
N LEU A 267 13.84 12.23 -13.58
CA LEU A 267 14.16 12.98 -12.36
C LEU A 267 14.85 12.13 -11.28
N ASN A 268 14.51 10.84 -11.18
CA ASN A 268 15.24 9.94 -10.27
C ASN A 268 16.69 9.71 -10.71
N ASN A 269 16.95 9.68 -12.02
CA ASN A 269 18.31 9.56 -12.55
C ASN A 269 19.07 10.89 -12.46
N ASN A 270 18.37 12.02 -12.63
CA ASN A 270 18.93 13.37 -12.67
C ASN A 270 18.15 14.30 -11.71
N PRO A 271 18.37 14.21 -10.39
CA PRO A 271 17.59 14.95 -9.39
C PRO A 271 17.88 16.46 -9.35
N SER A 272 18.90 16.95 -10.06
CA SER A 272 19.22 18.38 -10.16
C SER A 272 18.44 19.13 -11.24
N LEU A 273 17.68 18.43 -12.09
CA LEU A 273 16.87 19.05 -13.13
C LEU A 273 15.76 19.93 -12.52
N SER A 274 15.67 21.18 -12.99
CA SER A 274 14.56 22.08 -12.68
C SER A 274 13.43 21.90 -13.69
N ILE A 275 12.20 21.77 -13.22
CA ILE A 275 11.03 21.59 -14.10
C ILE A 275 10.52 22.96 -14.56
N LEU A 276 10.54 23.19 -15.86
CA LEU A 276 10.19 24.44 -16.51
C LEU A 276 8.90 24.24 -17.32
N ALA A 277 7.80 24.81 -16.82
CA ALA A 277 6.43 24.53 -17.29
C ALA A 277 5.83 25.70 -18.07
N GLY A 278 4.80 25.44 -18.87
CA GLY A 278 4.21 26.39 -19.83
C GLY A 278 3.48 27.57 -19.21
N HIS A 279 2.98 27.43 -17.98
CA HIS A 279 2.30 28.48 -17.24
C HIS A 279 2.84 28.57 -15.82
N ARG A 280 4.14 28.88 -15.67
CA ARG A 280 4.84 28.87 -14.38
C ARG A 280 4.17 29.72 -13.30
N TRP A 281 3.41 30.75 -13.68
CA TRP A 281 2.65 31.56 -12.72
C TRP A 281 1.62 30.76 -11.89
N GLN A 282 1.05 29.67 -12.43
CA GLN A 282 0.10 28.81 -11.72
C GLN A 282 0.72 28.12 -10.50
N GLN A 283 2.03 27.89 -10.53
CA GLN A 283 2.80 27.34 -9.42
C GLN A 283 2.85 28.30 -8.22
N PHE A 284 2.80 29.61 -8.48
CA PHE A 284 3.03 30.67 -7.49
C PHE A 284 1.81 31.58 -7.28
N TRP A 285 0.64 31.20 -7.77
CA TRP A 285 -0.57 32.01 -7.65
C TRP A 285 -1.06 32.06 -6.20
N GLU A 286 -0.76 33.15 -5.49
CA GLU A 286 -0.97 33.27 -4.04
C GLU A 286 -2.43 33.07 -3.60
N ASP A 287 -3.38 33.51 -4.44
CA ASP A 287 -4.83 33.37 -4.19
C ASP A 287 -5.33 31.92 -4.37
N ASN A 288 -4.52 31.04 -4.98
CA ASN A 288 -4.81 29.61 -5.05
C ASN A 288 -4.08 28.87 -3.93
N ALA A 289 -4.82 28.51 -2.88
CA ALA A 289 -4.30 27.72 -1.76
C ALA A 289 -3.81 26.32 -2.18
N GLN A 290 -4.25 25.81 -3.32
CA GLN A 290 -3.90 24.47 -3.84
C GLN A 290 -2.73 24.49 -4.82
N ARG A 291 -2.03 25.62 -4.98
CA ARG A 291 -0.87 25.71 -5.88
C ARG A 291 0.21 24.67 -5.52
N PRO A 292 0.86 24.05 -6.51
CA PRO A 292 1.90 23.05 -6.27
C PRO A 292 3.18 23.64 -5.66
N ASN A 293 3.35 24.98 -5.70
CA ASN A 293 4.64 25.66 -5.60
C ASN A 293 5.57 25.18 -6.72
N GLU A 294 6.89 25.40 -6.58
CA GLU A 294 7.86 24.94 -7.56
C GLU A 294 7.71 23.44 -7.79
N MET A 295 7.48 23.08 -9.05
CA MET A 295 7.27 21.69 -9.44
C MET A 295 8.54 20.86 -9.15
N SER A 296 8.32 19.66 -8.61
CA SER A 296 9.35 18.66 -8.36
C SER A 296 8.87 17.28 -8.82
N ILE A 297 9.66 16.24 -8.58
CA ILE A 297 9.20 14.85 -8.79
C ILE A 297 7.89 14.55 -8.07
N GLN A 298 7.60 15.24 -6.95
CA GLN A 298 6.35 15.09 -6.21
C GLN A 298 5.13 15.42 -7.06
N TYR A 299 5.19 16.42 -7.95
CA TYR A 299 4.05 16.77 -8.81
C TYR A 299 3.67 15.61 -9.76
N PHE A 300 4.65 14.86 -10.25
CA PHE A 300 4.40 13.67 -11.06
C PHE A 300 3.95 12.46 -10.23
N ASN A 301 4.35 12.38 -8.95
CA ASN A 301 3.80 11.40 -8.01
C ASN A 301 2.32 11.70 -7.73
N ASP A 302 1.98 12.96 -7.51
CA ASP A 302 0.61 13.43 -7.28
C ASP A 302 -0.28 13.12 -8.50
N MET A 303 0.16 13.40 -9.72
CA MET A 303 -0.59 13.01 -10.92
C MET A 303 -0.77 11.51 -11.05
N ALA A 304 0.30 10.75 -10.84
CA ALA A 304 0.22 9.30 -10.90
C ALA A 304 -0.76 8.76 -9.85
N GLN A 305 -0.82 9.37 -8.66
CA GLN A 305 -1.82 9.06 -7.63
C GLN A 305 -3.23 9.37 -8.14
N VAL A 306 -3.49 10.56 -8.70
CA VAL A 306 -4.82 10.93 -9.25
C VAL A 306 -5.25 9.99 -10.39
N ILE A 307 -4.34 9.56 -11.26
CA ILE A 307 -4.68 8.67 -12.38
C ILE A 307 -4.88 7.24 -11.88
N SER A 308 -3.97 6.72 -11.06
CA SER A 308 -4.08 5.35 -10.52
C SER A 308 -5.27 5.19 -9.59
N GLY A 309 -5.63 6.24 -8.86
CA GLY A 309 -6.80 6.27 -7.97
C GLY A 309 -8.14 6.11 -8.70
N LEU A 310 -8.17 6.25 -10.04
CA LEU A 310 -9.35 5.90 -10.84
C LEU A 310 -9.64 4.40 -10.82
N LEU A 311 -8.63 3.56 -10.57
CA LEU A 311 -8.74 2.11 -10.58
C LEU A 311 -9.18 1.54 -9.24
N ASP A 312 -8.82 2.20 -8.14
CA ASP A 312 -9.16 1.80 -6.78
C ASP A 312 -10.21 2.71 -6.12
N GLY A 313 -10.77 3.68 -6.85
CA GLY A 313 -11.83 4.55 -6.34
C GLY A 313 -11.36 5.66 -5.38
N THR A 314 -10.06 5.86 -5.19
CA THR A 314 -9.53 6.95 -4.33
C THR A 314 -9.58 8.33 -5.00
N THR A 315 -9.70 8.40 -6.32
CA THR A 315 -9.81 9.67 -7.07
C THR A 315 -11.18 10.32 -6.92
N ILE A 316 -11.17 11.59 -6.52
CA ILE A 316 -12.34 12.48 -6.48
C ILE A 316 -12.62 12.95 -7.90
N SER A 317 -13.91 12.92 -8.30
CA SER A 317 -14.37 13.44 -9.58
C SER A 317 -15.45 14.50 -9.38
N ASN A 318 -15.17 15.74 -9.77
CA ASN A 318 -16.09 16.87 -9.66
C ASN A 318 -16.51 17.37 -11.04
N SER A 319 -17.79 17.25 -11.38
CA SER A 319 -18.30 17.75 -12.66
C SER A 319 -18.39 19.27 -12.70
N TYR A 320 -18.00 19.85 -13.83
CA TYR A 320 -18.16 21.27 -14.12
C TYR A 320 -18.32 21.50 -15.64
N THR A 321 -18.69 22.73 -16.03
CA THR A 321 -18.75 23.12 -17.44
C THR A 321 -17.53 23.93 -17.81
N ALA A 322 -16.57 23.33 -18.52
CA ALA A 322 -15.36 24.01 -18.99
C ALA A 322 -15.67 24.96 -20.16
N ALA A 323 -16.43 24.47 -21.13
CA ALA A 323 -16.83 25.20 -22.33
C ALA A 323 -18.07 24.56 -22.95
N SER A 324 -18.71 25.24 -23.90
CA SER A 324 -19.90 24.72 -24.62
C SER A 324 -19.67 23.36 -25.30
N TRP A 325 -18.43 23.02 -25.65
CA TRP A 325 -18.04 21.76 -26.30
C TRP A 325 -17.66 20.64 -25.31
N ALA A 326 -17.44 20.98 -24.04
CA ALA A 326 -17.14 20.06 -22.93
C ALA A 326 -18.07 20.37 -21.73
N PRO A 327 -19.40 20.16 -21.89
CA PRO A 327 -20.38 20.51 -20.87
C PRO A 327 -20.35 19.59 -19.64
N ASP A 328 -19.78 18.39 -19.80
CA ASP A 328 -19.65 17.31 -18.82
C ASP A 328 -18.20 17.10 -18.38
N ALA A 329 -17.36 18.14 -18.45
CA ALA A 329 -15.99 18.09 -17.95
C ALA A 329 -15.96 17.70 -16.47
N VAL A 330 -14.91 17.01 -16.07
CA VAL A 330 -14.66 16.62 -14.68
C VAL A 330 -13.25 17.01 -14.29
N GLU A 331 -13.11 17.59 -13.10
CA GLU A 331 -11.83 17.76 -12.43
C GLU A 331 -11.57 16.48 -11.63
N LEU A 332 -10.41 15.87 -11.86
CA LEU A 332 -9.91 14.75 -11.08
C LEU A 332 -8.87 15.25 -10.09
N SER A 333 -9.02 14.82 -8.85
CA SER A 333 -8.10 15.12 -7.77
C SER A 333 -8.02 13.95 -6.79
N SER A 334 -7.05 13.99 -5.89
CA SER A 334 -6.90 13.05 -4.79
C SER A 334 -6.47 13.87 -3.59
N ASN A 335 -6.96 13.54 -2.40
CA ASN A 335 -6.54 14.28 -1.20
C ASN A 335 -5.05 14.04 -0.93
N GLY A 336 -4.36 15.10 -0.49
CA GLY A 336 -2.90 15.14 -0.35
C GLY A 336 -2.13 15.44 -1.65
N ALA A 337 -2.71 15.14 -2.82
CA ALA A 337 -2.13 15.49 -4.11
C ALA A 337 -2.40 16.96 -4.44
N LYS A 338 -1.37 17.68 -4.89
CA LYS A 338 -1.51 19.07 -5.37
C LYS A 338 -1.80 19.16 -6.87
N ALA A 339 -1.61 18.06 -7.60
CA ALA A 339 -1.91 17.98 -9.01
C ALA A 339 -3.41 17.74 -9.26
N LYS A 340 -3.93 18.33 -10.33
CA LYS A 340 -5.31 18.14 -10.79
C LYS A 340 -5.36 17.87 -12.28
N ILE A 341 -6.35 17.08 -12.71
CA ILE A 341 -6.50 16.66 -14.11
C ILE A 341 -7.93 16.94 -14.56
N ASP A 342 -8.07 17.89 -15.48
CA ASP A 342 -9.35 18.15 -16.14
C ASP A 342 -9.53 17.19 -17.32
N THR A 343 -10.61 16.44 -17.34
CA THR A 343 -10.87 15.45 -18.39
C THR A 343 -12.36 15.27 -18.67
N LEU A 344 -12.71 14.35 -19.55
CA LEU A 344 -14.09 13.97 -19.85
C LEU A 344 -14.38 12.56 -19.31
N PRO A 345 -15.61 12.27 -18.84
CA PRO A 345 -15.99 10.95 -18.37
C PRO A 345 -15.67 9.83 -19.36
N LYS A 346 -15.81 10.08 -20.67
CA LYS A 346 -15.47 9.11 -21.72
C LYS A 346 -14.01 8.64 -21.68
N TYR A 347 -13.07 9.50 -21.26
CA TYR A 347 -11.65 9.16 -21.18
C TYR A 347 -11.32 8.37 -19.92
N ILE A 348 -12.04 8.61 -18.82
CA ILE A 348 -11.95 7.79 -17.61
C ILE A 348 -12.39 6.35 -17.91
N GLU A 349 -13.53 6.19 -18.57
CA GLU A 349 -14.03 4.87 -18.97
C GLU A 349 -13.07 4.18 -19.95
N ALA A 350 -12.52 4.93 -20.91
CA ALA A 350 -11.51 4.39 -21.83
C ALA A 350 -10.23 3.95 -21.10
N TYR A 351 -9.76 4.72 -20.11
CA TYR A 351 -8.59 4.37 -19.28
C TYR A 351 -8.85 3.12 -18.45
N LYS A 352 -9.93 3.07 -17.68
CA LYS A 352 -10.33 1.89 -16.89
C LYS A 352 -10.42 0.63 -17.75
N LYS A 353 -11.06 0.75 -18.93
CA LYS A 353 -11.19 -0.36 -19.87
C LYS A 353 -9.83 -0.82 -20.42
N ALA A 354 -8.97 0.11 -20.82
CA ALA A 354 -7.65 -0.21 -21.36
C ALA A 354 -6.75 -0.89 -20.32
N VAL A 355 -6.76 -0.43 -19.07
CA VAL A 355 -5.94 -1.01 -17.99
C VAL A 355 -6.40 -2.42 -17.63
N ASN A 356 -7.70 -2.70 -17.69
CA ASN A 356 -8.26 -4.02 -17.39
C ASN A 356 -8.33 -4.94 -18.62
N GLN A 357 -7.87 -4.52 -19.80
CA GLN A 357 -7.92 -5.38 -20.99
C GLN A 357 -6.75 -6.39 -21.01
N MET A 358 -7.07 -7.65 -21.35
CA MET A 358 -6.09 -8.71 -21.57
C MET A 358 -6.46 -9.55 -22.79
N GLN A 359 -5.46 -10.10 -23.49
CA GLN A 359 -5.69 -11.04 -24.58
C GLN A 359 -6.07 -12.41 -24.02
N GLU A 360 -5.39 -12.81 -22.95
CA GLU A 360 -5.45 -14.11 -22.28
C GLU A 360 -6.70 -14.28 -21.43
N ALA A 361 -7.43 -13.21 -21.12
CA ALA A 361 -8.61 -13.29 -20.26
C ALA A 361 -9.63 -12.17 -20.53
N TYR A 362 -10.90 -12.47 -20.29
CA TYR A 362 -11.88 -11.46 -19.91
C TYR A 362 -11.62 -11.04 -18.46
N VAL A 363 -11.65 -9.75 -18.17
CA VAL A 363 -11.38 -9.21 -16.83
C VAL A 363 -12.56 -8.35 -16.41
N TYR A 364 -13.14 -8.71 -15.27
CA TYR A 364 -14.07 -7.85 -14.55
C TYR A 364 -13.38 -7.32 -13.30
N SER A 365 -13.48 -6.02 -13.08
CA SER A 365 -12.84 -5.31 -11.97
C SER A 365 -13.90 -4.58 -11.16
N GLY A 366 -14.05 -4.96 -9.89
CA GLY A 366 -14.86 -4.23 -8.91
C GLY A 366 -14.06 -3.19 -8.13
N SER A 367 -12.79 -2.96 -8.47
CA SER A 367 -11.90 -2.11 -7.68
C SER A 367 -12.34 -0.66 -7.49
N ASP A 368 -13.19 -0.11 -8.38
CA ASP A 368 -13.78 1.23 -8.19
C ASP A 368 -14.94 1.26 -7.16
N GLN A 369 -15.31 0.09 -6.63
CA GLN A 369 -16.27 -0.05 -5.52
C GLN A 369 -15.57 -0.01 -4.14
N LEU A 370 -14.25 0.20 -4.08
CA LEU A 370 -13.53 0.37 -2.83
C LEU A 370 -14.17 1.50 -2.03
N SER A 371 -14.48 1.23 -0.78
CA SER A 371 -15.11 2.18 0.14
C SER A 371 -14.77 1.80 1.57
N ILE A 372 -15.25 2.57 2.54
CA ILE A 372 -15.22 2.16 3.94
C ILE A 372 -16.03 0.87 4.18
N GLU A 373 -16.95 0.50 3.28
CA GLU A 373 -17.76 -0.72 3.41
C GLU A 373 -17.18 -1.97 2.73
N SER A 374 -16.14 -1.85 1.91
CA SER A 374 -15.56 -3.02 1.26
C SER A 374 -14.78 -3.92 2.24
N ALA A 375 -14.28 -5.06 1.76
CA ALA A 375 -13.19 -5.77 2.43
C ALA A 375 -11.85 -5.06 2.17
N ASN A 376 -10.81 -5.35 2.97
CA ASN A 376 -9.44 -4.92 2.65
C ASN A 376 -8.94 -5.60 1.37
N ALA A 377 -8.29 -4.84 0.50
CA ALA A 377 -7.66 -5.34 -0.73
C ALA A 377 -6.68 -6.50 -0.47
N ALA A 378 -5.94 -6.49 0.65
CA ALA A 378 -4.98 -7.55 0.96
C ALA A 378 -5.66 -8.91 1.19
N ALA A 379 -6.88 -8.93 1.74
CA ALA A 379 -7.65 -10.15 2.02
C ALA A 379 -8.75 -10.43 0.98
N ALA A 380 -8.99 -9.51 0.06
CA ALA A 380 -10.04 -9.64 -0.94
C ALA A 380 -9.79 -10.84 -1.88
N PRO A 381 -10.80 -11.69 -2.13
CA PRO A 381 -10.64 -12.84 -3.01
C PRO A 381 -10.42 -12.40 -4.47
N THR A 382 -9.36 -12.92 -5.09
CA THR A 382 -9.08 -12.73 -6.52
C THR A 382 -9.33 -14.04 -7.25
N PHE A 383 -10.17 -14.02 -8.28
CA PHE A 383 -10.59 -15.25 -8.97
C PHE A 383 -9.90 -15.40 -10.33
N VAL A 384 -9.45 -16.60 -10.64
CA VAL A 384 -9.07 -17.03 -11.99
C VAL A 384 -9.90 -18.25 -12.38
N VAL A 385 -10.64 -18.14 -13.48
CA VAL A 385 -11.56 -19.16 -13.98
C VAL A 385 -11.08 -19.67 -15.33
N TYR A 386 -10.87 -20.98 -15.44
CA TYR A 386 -10.62 -21.70 -16.68
C TYR A 386 -11.90 -22.43 -17.11
N PRO A 387 -12.67 -21.89 -18.07
CA PRO A 387 -13.92 -22.49 -18.53
C PRO A 387 -13.69 -23.80 -19.32
N ASP A 388 -14.79 -24.47 -19.68
CA ASP A 388 -14.74 -25.62 -20.59
C ASP A 388 -14.60 -25.12 -22.04
N GLY A 389 -13.36 -25.01 -22.51
CA GLY A 389 -13.04 -24.43 -23.81
C GLY A 389 -12.94 -22.91 -23.76
N ASN A 390 -13.57 -22.22 -24.71
CA ASN A 390 -13.51 -20.75 -24.82
C ASN A 390 -14.88 -20.12 -24.48
N MET A 391 -14.86 -18.97 -23.80
CA MET A 391 -16.02 -18.12 -23.57
C MET A 391 -15.79 -16.75 -24.23
N SER A 392 -16.81 -16.25 -24.94
CA SER A 392 -16.87 -14.84 -25.31
C SER A 392 -17.04 -13.95 -24.07
N ASP A 393 -16.75 -12.65 -24.21
CA ASP A 393 -16.89 -11.69 -23.11
C ASP A 393 -18.32 -11.65 -22.55
N GLU A 394 -19.33 -11.81 -23.41
CA GLU A 394 -20.74 -11.87 -23.01
C GLU A 394 -21.09 -13.13 -22.22
N GLU A 395 -20.45 -14.26 -22.55
CA GLU A 395 -20.63 -15.53 -21.83
C GLU A 395 -19.90 -15.51 -20.49
N ALA A 396 -18.68 -14.96 -20.46
CA ALA A 396 -17.91 -14.77 -19.24
C ALA A 396 -18.65 -13.87 -18.24
N GLU A 397 -19.21 -12.75 -18.70
CA GLU A 397 -20.02 -11.84 -17.88
C GLU A 397 -21.24 -12.55 -17.28
N LYS A 398 -22.01 -13.27 -18.12
CA LYS A 398 -23.17 -14.05 -17.65
C LYS A 398 -22.80 -15.12 -16.63
N TYR A 399 -21.64 -15.76 -16.81
CA TYR A 399 -21.15 -16.78 -15.89
C TYR A 399 -20.80 -16.18 -14.53
N ILE A 400 -20.03 -15.08 -14.47
CA ILE A 400 -19.64 -14.46 -13.19
C ILE A 400 -20.84 -13.86 -12.46
N GLU A 401 -21.86 -13.38 -13.18
CA GLU A 401 -23.14 -12.97 -12.60
C GLU A 401 -23.91 -14.14 -12.03
N ALA A 402 -24.15 -15.19 -12.83
CA ALA A 402 -24.98 -16.32 -12.43
C ALA A 402 -24.36 -17.14 -11.28
N SER A 403 -23.02 -17.22 -11.23
CA SER A 403 -22.26 -17.91 -10.17
C SER A 403 -22.16 -17.12 -8.86
N GLY A 404 -22.44 -15.82 -8.87
CA GLY A 404 -22.28 -14.93 -7.71
C GLY A 404 -20.86 -14.36 -7.53
N ILE A 405 -19.90 -14.74 -8.40
CA ILE A 405 -18.54 -14.19 -8.34
C ILE A 405 -18.54 -12.66 -8.49
N LYS A 406 -19.36 -12.12 -9.39
CA LYS A 406 -19.44 -10.66 -9.61
C LYS A 406 -19.86 -9.91 -8.33
N GLU A 407 -20.80 -10.47 -7.57
CA GLU A 407 -21.25 -9.89 -6.30
C GLU A 407 -20.12 -9.87 -5.27
N ILE A 408 -19.39 -10.99 -5.14
CA ILE A 408 -18.22 -11.08 -4.25
C ILE A 408 -17.15 -10.08 -4.67
N VAL A 409 -16.83 -10.01 -5.96
CA VAL A 409 -15.83 -9.09 -6.52
C VAL A 409 -16.20 -7.63 -6.26
N ASN A 410 -17.48 -7.26 -6.40
CA ASN A 410 -17.95 -5.91 -6.10
C ASN A 410 -17.85 -5.59 -4.61
N ARG A 411 -18.32 -6.50 -3.74
CA ARG A 411 -18.27 -6.32 -2.28
C ARG A 411 -16.83 -6.14 -1.78
N SER A 412 -15.90 -6.90 -2.34
CA SER A 412 -14.51 -6.92 -1.91
C SER A 412 -13.59 -6.00 -2.72
N ALA A 413 -14.14 -5.19 -3.63
CA ALA A 413 -13.39 -4.32 -4.54
C ALA A 413 -12.24 -5.04 -5.29
N SER A 414 -12.46 -6.31 -5.66
CA SER A 414 -11.42 -7.19 -6.22
C SER A 414 -11.56 -7.38 -7.73
N LYS A 415 -11.04 -8.49 -8.27
CA LYS A 415 -11.07 -8.80 -9.71
C LYS A 415 -11.34 -10.29 -9.97
N VAL A 416 -11.95 -10.57 -11.11
CA VAL A 416 -12.05 -11.91 -11.69
C VAL A 416 -11.50 -11.92 -13.11
N TYR A 417 -10.73 -12.96 -13.41
CA TYR A 417 -10.15 -13.25 -14.71
C TYR A 417 -10.76 -14.53 -15.25
N VAL A 418 -11.47 -14.46 -16.36
CA VAL A 418 -11.97 -15.63 -17.09
C VAL A 418 -11.03 -15.89 -18.26
N ALA A 419 -10.20 -16.91 -18.14
CA ALA A 419 -9.13 -17.21 -19.07
C ALA A 419 -9.68 -17.61 -20.46
N ARG A 420 -8.89 -17.34 -21.50
CA ARG A 420 -9.14 -17.73 -22.89
C ARG A 420 -8.03 -18.66 -23.37
N PRO A 421 -8.36 -19.76 -24.07
CA PRO A 421 -7.34 -20.61 -24.68
C PRO A 421 -6.63 -19.87 -25.82
N ALA A 422 -5.30 -19.99 -25.89
CA ALA A 422 -4.45 -19.34 -26.89
C ALA A 422 -4.79 -19.75 -28.32
N ASN A 423 -5.29 -20.98 -28.51
CA ASN A 423 -5.78 -21.47 -29.80
C ASN A 423 -7.24 -21.09 -30.10
N GLY A 424 -7.94 -20.43 -29.16
CA GLY A 424 -9.33 -20.00 -29.28
C GLY A 424 -10.39 -21.09 -29.11
N VAL A 425 -10.00 -22.33 -28.80
CA VAL A 425 -10.88 -23.52 -28.74
C VAL A 425 -10.79 -24.23 -27.40
N GLU A 426 -9.61 -24.69 -26.99
CA GLU A 426 -9.39 -25.52 -25.80
C GLU A 426 -8.04 -25.21 -25.13
N PHE A 427 -7.98 -25.38 -23.82
CA PHE A 427 -6.76 -25.22 -23.04
C PHE A 427 -5.84 -26.44 -23.21
N THR A 428 -4.55 -26.14 -23.38
CA THR A 428 -3.45 -27.06 -23.66
C THR A 428 -2.23 -26.66 -22.83
N SER A 429 -1.12 -27.39 -22.95
CA SER A 429 0.13 -27.01 -22.28
C SER A 429 0.68 -25.63 -22.68
N ASP A 430 0.29 -25.11 -23.86
CA ASP A 430 0.75 -23.80 -24.34
C ASP A 430 0.12 -22.66 -23.52
N ASP A 431 -1.01 -22.91 -22.86
CA ASP A 431 -1.75 -21.93 -22.06
C ASP A 431 -1.12 -21.65 -20.69
N VAL A 432 -0.03 -22.35 -20.33
CA VAL A 432 0.77 -22.02 -19.13
C VAL A 432 1.32 -20.61 -19.22
N GLN A 433 1.73 -20.15 -20.40
CA GLN A 433 2.17 -18.75 -20.57
C GLN A 433 1.03 -17.76 -20.34
N GLY A 434 -0.19 -18.12 -20.75
CA GLY A 434 -1.38 -17.33 -20.49
C GLY A 434 -1.71 -17.25 -18.99
N PHE A 435 -1.56 -18.36 -18.26
CA PHE A 435 -1.67 -18.38 -16.80
C PHE A 435 -0.63 -17.45 -16.15
N GLU A 436 0.64 -17.55 -16.55
CA GLU A 436 1.71 -16.70 -16.02
C GLU A 436 1.45 -15.21 -16.31
N ALA A 437 0.88 -14.87 -17.47
CA ALA A 437 0.49 -13.51 -17.82
C ALA A 437 -0.65 -12.99 -16.92
N ILE A 438 -1.69 -13.80 -16.68
CA ILE A 438 -2.81 -13.46 -15.77
C ILE A 438 -2.28 -13.25 -14.35
N VAL A 439 -1.50 -14.19 -13.83
CA VAL A 439 -0.92 -14.10 -12.48
C VAL A 439 0.04 -12.91 -12.37
N GLY A 440 0.83 -12.64 -13.42
CA GLY A 440 1.67 -11.45 -13.52
C GLY A 440 0.89 -10.15 -13.49
N LYS A 441 -0.29 -10.10 -14.12
CA LYS A 441 -1.21 -8.94 -14.08
C LYS A 441 -1.83 -8.74 -12.69
N ILE A 442 -2.14 -9.83 -11.98
CA ILE A 442 -2.60 -9.79 -10.60
C ILE A 442 -1.49 -9.23 -9.71
N GLY A 443 -0.24 -9.65 -9.95
CA GLY A 443 0.91 -9.28 -9.14
C GLY A 443 0.81 -9.97 -7.78
N VAL A 444 0.09 -9.34 -6.84
CA VAL A 444 -0.01 -9.76 -5.45
C VAL A 444 -1.43 -10.21 -5.13
N SER A 445 -1.58 -11.33 -4.43
CA SER A 445 -2.84 -11.69 -3.77
C SER A 445 -2.55 -12.62 -2.61
N SER A 446 -3.21 -12.40 -1.48
CA SER A 446 -3.21 -13.36 -0.38
C SER A 446 -4.47 -14.24 -0.36
N ASN A 447 -5.39 -14.04 -1.30
CA ASN A 447 -6.66 -14.77 -1.34
C ASN A 447 -6.99 -15.23 -2.78
N PHE A 448 -6.02 -15.88 -3.43
CA PHE A 448 -6.11 -16.33 -4.82
C PHE A 448 -6.97 -17.59 -4.95
N LYS A 449 -8.05 -17.52 -5.76
CA LYS A 449 -8.98 -18.62 -6.04
C LYS A 449 -8.82 -19.10 -7.47
N LEU A 450 -8.66 -20.41 -7.64
CA LEU A 450 -8.53 -21.03 -8.95
C LEU A 450 -9.70 -21.98 -9.21
N ILE A 451 -10.41 -21.77 -10.32
CA ILE A 451 -11.58 -22.55 -10.71
C ILE A 451 -11.36 -23.11 -12.11
N GLY A 452 -11.56 -24.41 -12.28
CA GLY A 452 -11.50 -25.09 -13.56
C GLY A 452 -12.79 -25.84 -13.87
N ILE A 453 -13.22 -25.79 -15.13
CA ILE A 453 -14.43 -26.47 -15.61
C ILE A 453 -14.08 -27.29 -16.85
N GLY A 454 -14.43 -28.58 -16.88
CA GLY A 454 -14.25 -29.47 -18.04
C GLY A 454 -12.81 -29.50 -18.54
N ASN A 455 -12.59 -29.10 -19.79
CA ASN A 455 -11.25 -28.96 -20.38
C ASN A 455 -10.34 -28.00 -19.59
N GLY A 456 -10.88 -26.90 -19.03
CA GLY A 456 -10.13 -26.00 -18.16
C GLY A 456 -9.71 -26.62 -16.82
N ALA A 457 -10.58 -27.45 -16.23
CA ALA A 457 -10.25 -28.23 -15.03
C ALA A 457 -9.12 -29.23 -15.30
N THR A 458 -9.19 -29.87 -16.48
CA THR A 458 -8.16 -30.80 -16.95
C THR A 458 -6.82 -30.10 -17.17
N PHE A 459 -6.82 -28.92 -17.80
CA PHE A 459 -5.63 -28.11 -17.98
C PHE A 459 -4.95 -27.79 -16.64
N ILE A 460 -5.71 -27.32 -15.64
CA ILE A 460 -5.17 -27.03 -14.30
C ILE A 460 -4.52 -28.30 -13.71
N ASN A 461 -5.24 -29.42 -13.74
CA ASN A 461 -4.78 -30.68 -13.13
C ASN A 461 -3.52 -31.26 -13.81
N GLN A 462 -3.39 -31.07 -15.13
CA GLN A 462 -2.28 -31.61 -15.92
C GLN A 462 -1.07 -30.67 -16.03
N ASN A 463 -1.27 -29.35 -15.95
CA ASN A 463 -0.22 -28.38 -16.32
C ASN A 463 0.13 -27.39 -15.19
N LEU A 464 -0.76 -27.17 -14.21
CA LEU A 464 -0.57 -26.13 -13.19
C LEU A 464 -0.24 -26.66 -11.79
N ALA A 465 -0.09 -27.98 -11.60
CA ALA A 465 0.20 -28.58 -10.29
C ALA A 465 1.42 -27.96 -9.56
N SER A 466 2.40 -27.43 -10.30
CA SER A 466 3.58 -26.77 -9.72
C SER A 466 3.35 -25.35 -9.17
N TYR A 467 2.17 -24.76 -9.40
CA TYR A 467 1.80 -23.41 -8.95
C TYR A 467 0.81 -23.43 -7.76
N MET A 468 0.48 -24.62 -7.22
CA MET A 468 -0.53 -24.77 -6.17
C MET A 468 -0.11 -24.20 -4.80
N ASN A 469 1.14 -23.77 -4.63
CA ASN A 469 1.64 -23.27 -3.35
C ASN A 469 0.97 -21.96 -2.92
N PHE A 470 0.66 -21.07 -3.86
CA PHE A 470 -0.04 -19.80 -3.57
C PHE A 470 -1.56 -19.86 -3.74
N VAL A 471 -2.10 -20.95 -4.28
CA VAL A 471 -3.55 -21.12 -4.44
C VAL A 471 -4.18 -21.36 -3.07
N SER A 472 -5.04 -20.44 -2.64
CA SER A 472 -5.72 -20.50 -1.34
C SER A 472 -7.00 -21.35 -1.36
N GLY A 473 -7.57 -21.56 -2.54
CA GLY A 473 -8.70 -22.45 -2.75
C GLY A 473 -8.82 -22.86 -4.21
N LEU A 474 -9.04 -24.16 -4.44
CA LEU A 474 -9.12 -24.78 -5.75
C LEU A 474 -10.50 -25.41 -5.95
N ALA A 475 -11.10 -25.22 -7.13
CA ALA A 475 -12.29 -25.93 -7.55
C ALA A 475 -12.08 -26.55 -8.93
N LEU A 476 -12.29 -27.86 -9.05
CA LEU A 476 -12.20 -28.58 -10.33
C LEU A 476 -13.50 -29.31 -10.63
N VAL A 477 -14.17 -28.91 -11.69
CA VAL A 477 -15.44 -29.47 -12.14
C VAL A 477 -15.18 -30.38 -13.33
N ASN A 478 -15.43 -31.69 -13.16
CA ASN A 478 -15.20 -32.72 -14.17
C ASN A 478 -13.79 -32.74 -14.79
N PRO A 479 -12.70 -32.75 -13.98
CA PRO A 479 -11.34 -32.86 -14.51
C PRO A 479 -11.04 -34.27 -15.03
N GLU A 480 -10.17 -34.37 -16.04
CA GLU A 480 -9.44 -35.62 -16.30
C GLU A 480 -8.26 -35.78 -15.34
N LYS A 481 -7.68 -36.98 -15.31
CA LYS A 481 -6.53 -37.30 -14.46
C LYS A 481 -5.33 -36.42 -14.80
N GLY A 482 -4.70 -35.89 -13.75
CA GLY A 482 -3.56 -34.99 -13.83
C GLY A 482 -2.30 -35.54 -13.16
N MET A 483 -1.41 -34.61 -12.81
CA MET A 483 -0.17 -34.91 -12.07
C MET A 483 -0.42 -35.01 -10.57
N ASP A 484 0.51 -35.62 -9.83
CA ASP A 484 0.51 -35.54 -8.37
C ASP A 484 0.77 -34.09 -7.91
N VAL A 485 0.03 -33.64 -6.90
CA VAL A 485 0.22 -32.34 -6.25
C VAL A 485 1.02 -32.53 -4.97
N ASN A 486 2.15 -31.85 -4.85
CA ASN A 486 3.12 -32.02 -3.75
C ASN A 486 3.01 -30.95 -2.66
N VAL A 487 2.03 -30.07 -2.76
CA VAL A 487 1.73 -29.05 -1.76
C VAL A 487 0.26 -29.16 -1.37
N SER A 488 -0.01 -28.86 -0.10
CA SER A 488 -1.38 -28.73 0.40
C SER A 488 -2.16 -27.71 -0.42
N VAL A 489 -3.45 -27.96 -0.69
CA VAL A 489 -4.37 -27.05 -1.40
C VAL A 489 -5.83 -27.41 -1.08
N PRO A 490 -6.61 -26.52 -0.43
CA PRO A 490 -8.01 -26.76 -0.14
C PRO A 490 -8.76 -26.94 -1.46
N THR A 491 -9.42 -28.09 -1.64
CA THR A 491 -9.93 -28.48 -2.97
C THR A 491 -11.39 -28.90 -2.94
N TYR A 492 -12.19 -28.32 -3.82
CA TYR A 492 -13.52 -28.81 -4.19
C TYR A 492 -13.44 -29.56 -5.53
N LEU A 493 -14.02 -30.76 -5.58
CA LEU A 493 -14.02 -31.62 -6.77
C LEU A 493 -15.45 -32.00 -7.16
N VAL A 494 -15.78 -31.90 -8.45
CA VAL A 494 -16.92 -32.61 -9.04
C VAL A 494 -16.36 -33.76 -9.88
N THR A 495 -16.41 -34.98 -9.35
CA THR A 495 -15.90 -36.18 -10.03
C THR A 495 -16.39 -37.46 -9.35
N ASP A 496 -16.57 -38.52 -10.12
CA ASP A 496 -16.76 -39.88 -9.62
C ASP A 496 -15.47 -40.71 -9.63
N ASN A 497 -14.35 -40.13 -10.08
CA ASN A 497 -13.05 -40.81 -10.19
C ASN A 497 -12.26 -40.71 -8.88
N ASP A 498 -12.23 -41.81 -8.13
CA ASP A 498 -11.53 -41.89 -6.85
C ASP A 498 -10.00 -41.70 -6.98
N GLU A 499 -9.38 -41.93 -8.15
CA GLU A 499 -7.94 -41.65 -8.33
C GLU A 499 -7.63 -40.15 -8.25
N ILE A 500 -8.51 -39.31 -8.82
CA ILE A 500 -8.36 -37.85 -8.77
C ILE A 500 -8.60 -37.37 -7.34
N VAL A 501 -9.62 -37.90 -6.67
CA VAL A 501 -9.88 -37.60 -5.25
C VAL A 501 -8.66 -37.93 -4.39
N ASN A 502 -8.08 -39.11 -4.59
CA ASN A 502 -6.92 -39.56 -3.81
C ASN A 502 -5.68 -38.69 -4.01
N THR A 503 -5.49 -38.05 -5.17
CA THR A 503 -4.40 -37.08 -5.38
C THR A 503 -4.50 -35.93 -4.38
N TYR A 504 -5.66 -35.30 -4.27
CA TYR A 504 -5.86 -34.13 -3.39
C TYR A 504 -5.98 -34.51 -1.93
N VAL A 505 -6.60 -35.66 -1.61
CA VAL A 505 -6.64 -36.18 -0.23
C VAL A 505 -5.23 -36.44 0.29
N LYS A 506 -4.36 -37.02 -0.53
CA LYS A 506 -2.95 -37.24 -0.20
C LYS A 506 -2.19 -35.91 -0.05
N ALA A 507 -2.37 -34.96 -0.97
CA ALA A 507 -1.69 -33.67 -0.93
C ALA A 507 -2.02 -32.86 0.34
N ASN A 508 -3.27 -32.97 0.82
CA ASN A 508 -3.76 -32.31 2.03
C ASN A 508 -3.61 -33.15 3.30
N SER A 509 -2.91 -34.30 3.25
CA SER A 509 -2.82 -35.22 4.40
C SER A 509 -4.17 -35.55 5.05
N ALA A 510 -5.24 -35.53 4.25
CA ALA A 510 -6.61 -35.52 4.73
C ALA A 510 -7.13 -36.94 4.94
N THR A 511 -8.12 -37.07 5.84
CA THR A 511 -8.83 -38.31 6.11
C THR A 511 -10.33 -38.10 5.99
N LYS A 512 -11.06 -39.14 5.58
CA LYS A 512 -12.51 -39.06 5.38
C LYS A 512 -13.20 -38.86 6.73
N THR A 513 -13.93 -37.76 6.88
CA THR A 513 -14.77 -37.49 8.07
C THR A 513 -16.22 -37.85 7.81
N GLU A 514 -16.72 -37.54 6.63
CA GLU A 514 -18.06 -37.90 6.17
C GLU A 514 -18.08 -38.16 4.66
N ASP A 515 -19.24 -38.54 4.11
CA ASP A 515 -19.30 -38.87 2.70
C ASP A 515 -19.06 -37.64 1.81
N GLY A 516 -18.04 -37.71 0.95
CA GLY A 516 -17.62 -36.59 0.13
C GLY A 516 -16.86 -35.49 0.89
N TYR A 517 -16.43 -35.70 2.13
CA TYR A 517 -15.65 -34.71 2.89
C TYR A 517 -14.44 -35.33 3.59
N TYR A 518 -13.28 -34.69 3.41
CA TYR A 518 -12.00 -35.13 3.95
C TYR A 518 -11.28 -33.94 4.57
N VAL A 519 -10.71 -34.11 5.76
CA VAL A 519 -9.96 -33.07 6.47
C VAL A 519 -8.69 -33.65 7.09
N ASN A 520 -7.63 -32.86 7.22
CA ASN A 520 -6.50 -33.24 8.06
C ASN A 520 -6.89 -33.08 9.54
N PRO A 521 -6.72 -34.12 10.39
CA PRO A 521 -6.96 -34.01 11.83
C PRO A 521 -6.03 -33.02 12.56
N GLU A 522 -4.88 -32.68 11.97
CA GLU A 522 -3.86 -31.80 12.56
C GLU A 522 -3.90 -30.36 11.96
N SER A 523 -4.70 -30.11 10.92
CA SER A 523 -4.77 -28.80 10.27
C SER A 523 -6.14 -28.56 9.63
N HIS A 524 -6.87 -27.56 10.12
CA HIS A 524 -8.20 -27.25 9.59
C HIS A 524 -8.17 -26.61 8.19
N TYR A 525 -7.03 -26.08 7.76
CA TYR A 525 -6.83 -25.53 6.42
C TYR A 525 -6.88 -26.59 5.33
N GLU A 526 -6.59 -27.84 5.65
CA GLU A 526 -6.36 -28.90 4.65
C GLU A 526 -7.63 -29.74 4.45
N VAL A 527 -8.46 -29.30 3.50
CA VAL A 527 -9.79 -29.86 3.23
C VAL A 527 -9.96 -30.29 1.78
N VAL A 528 -10.63 -31.42 1.58
CA VAL A 528 -11.11 -31.86 0.26
C VAL A 528 -12.61 -32.16 0.34
N ALA A 529 -13.40 -31.45 -0.46
CA ALA A 529 -14.82 -31.69 -0.63
C ALA A 529 -15.11 -32.26 -2.02
N VAL A 530 -15.92 -33.31 -2.11
CA VAL A 530 -16.19 -34.05 -3.34
C VAL A 530 -17.68 -34.17 -3.57
N ASN A 531 -18.13 -33.73 -4.73
CA ASN A 531 -19.44 -33.98 -5.27
C ASN A 531 -19.35 -35.04 -6.39
N LYS A 532 -20.07 -36.15 -6.24
CA LYS A 532 -20.03 -37.26 -7.22
C LYS A 532 -21.01 -37.10 -8.39
N ASP A 533 -21.84 -36.06 -8.38
CA ASP A 533 -22.73 -35.76 -9.51
C ASP A 533 -21.98 -35.04 -10.63
N THR A 534 -21.40 -35.80 -11.56
CA THR A 534 -20.67 -35.27 -12.73
C THR A 534 -21.58 -34.52 -13.71
N GLY A 535 -22.90 -34.56 -13.53
CA GLY A 535 -23.87 -33.78 -14.31
C GLY A 535 -24.12 -32.37 -13.77
N LEU A 536 -23.53 -32.01 -12.63
CA LEU A 536 -23.68 -30.69 -12.03
C LEU A 536 -23.14 -29.60 -12.97
N ASP A 537 -23.96 -28.59 -13.24
CA ASP A 537 -23.56 -27.49 -14.11
C ASP A 537 -22.51 -26.58 -13.44
N ALA A 538 -21.74 -25.86 -14.27
CA ALA A 538 -20.63 -25.03 -13.81
C ALA A 538 -21.04 -23.94 -12.80
N VAL A 539 -22.23 -23.34 -12.96
CA VAL A 539 -22.71 -22.27 -12.07
C VAL A 539 -23.03 -22.84 -10.69
N SER A 540 -23.78 -23.95 -10.65
CA SER A 540 -24.13 -24.64 -9.41
C SER A 540 -22.89 -25.21 -8.71
N ALA A 541 -21.95 -25.79 -9.47
CA ALA A 541 -20.69 -26.30 -8.94
C ALA A 541 -19.83 -25.20 -8.32
N THR A 542 -19.75 -24.02 -8.94
CA THR A 542 -18.99 -22.88 -8.40
C THR A 542 -19.61 -22.34 -7.11
N LYS A 543 -20.94 -22.29 -7.00
CA LYS A 543 -21.62 -21.93 -5.75
C LYS A 543 -21.35 -22.93 -4.63
N ASP A 544 -21.43 -24.23 -4.93
CA ASP A 544 -21.12 -25.28 -3.95
C ASP A 544 -19.63 -25.23 -3.53
N ALA A 545 -18.73 -24.96 -4.49
CA ALA A 545 -17.31 -24.78 -4.23
C ALA A 545 -17.03 -23.58 -3.31
N TRP A 546 -17.73 -22.45 -3.53
CA TRP A 546 -17.65 -21.27 -2.67
C TRP A 546 -17.96 -21.61 -1.22
N GLU A 547 -19.12 -22.22 -0.97
CA GLU A 547 -19.58 -22.55 0.38
C GLU A 547 -18.68 -23.57 1.09
N LYS A 548 -18.22 -24.60 0.37
CA LYS A 548 -17.49 -25.72 1.00
C LYS A 548 -15.99 -25.48 1.15
N VAL A 549 -15.39 -24.69 0.26
CA VAL A 549 -13.92 -24.58 0.17
C VAL A 549 -13.46 -23.15 -0.11
N LEU A 550 -13.91 -22.51 -1.21
CA LEU A 550 -13.24 -21.30 -1.71
C LEU A 550 -13.37 -20.12 -0.75
N LYS A 551 -14.47 -19.99 0.01
CA LYS A 551 -14.64 -18.88 0.97
C LYS A 551 -13.79 -18.98 2.23
N LYS A 552 -13.15 -20.13 2.49
CA LYS A 552 -12.62 -20.45 3.81
C LYS A 552 -11.29 -19.80 4.17
N PHE A 553 -10.35 -19.77 3.23
CA PHE A 553 -8.94 -19.52 3.59
C PHE A 553 -8.25 -18.58 2.62
N GLY A 554 -7.31 -17.79 3.14
CA GLY A 554 -6.26 -17.11 2.38
C GLY A 554 -4.87 -17.73 2.65
N ARG A 555 -3.85 -17.22 1.97
CA ARG A 555 -2.45 -17.64 2.06
C ARG A 555 -1.46 -16.51 1.79
N ILE A 556 -0.45 -16.36 2.65
CA ILE A 556 0.58 -15.32 2.55
C ILE A 556 1.97 -15.96 2.35
N GLY A 557 2.70 -15.48 1.34
CA GLY A 557 4.02 -16.00 0.95
C GLY A 557 5.21 -15.26 1.57
N ASN A 558 5.14 -14.88 2.85
CA ASN A 558 6.14 -14.04 3.53
C ASN A 558 7.22 -14.85 4.29
N TYR A 559 7.39 -16.13 3.96
CA TYR A 559 8.34 -17.03 4.61
C TYR A 559 9.43 -17.50 3.65
N SER A 560 10.70 -17.47 4.09
CA SER A 560 11.84 -17.98 3.34
C SER A 560 12.96 -18.51 4.25
N ASP A 561 13.30 -19.79 4.05
CA ASP A 561 14.46 -20.43 4.71
C ASP A 561 15.80 -20.07 4.04
N VAL A 562 15.76 -19.76 2.74
CA VAL A 562 16.96 -19.58 1.90
C VAL A 562 17.35 -18.11 1.81
N TYR A 563 16.36 -17.22 1.86
CA TYR A 563 16.54 -15.80 1.61
C TYR A 563 15.93 -14.97 2.73
N LYS A 564 16.36 -15.22 3.97
CA LYS A 564 15.87 -14.47 5.15
C LYS A 564 15.97 -12.95 4.94
N GLU A 565 17.10 -12.49 4.41
CA GLU A 565 17.35 -11.07 4.12
C GLU A 565 16.48 -10.50 3.00
N THR A 566 15.81 -11.34 2.23
CA THR A 566 14.87 -10.88 1.21
C THR A 566 13.43 -11.21 1.55
N ALA A 567 13.10 -11.99 2.59
CA ALA A 567 11.72 -12.28 3.00
C ALA A 567 11.04 -10.97 3.44
N THR A 568 10.51 -10.20 2.50
CA THR A 568 9.98 -8.87 2.79
C THR A 568 8.62 -8.73 2.15
N TRP A 569 7.65 -8.37 3.00
CA TRP A 569 6.29 -7.93 2.73
C TRP A 569 5.29 -8.94 2.14
N TYR A 570 4.01 -8.70 2.44
CA TYR A 570 2.87 -9.34 1.75
C TYR A 570 2.79 -8.97 0.26
N SER A 571 3.46 -7.89 -0.17
CA SER A 571 3.42 -7.30 -1.51
C SER A 571 4.26 -8.03 -2.56
N ARG A 572 4.71 -9.26 -2.29
CA ARG A 572 5.50 -10.02 -3.27
C ARG A 572 4.62 -10.54 -4.38
N PRO A 573 5.08 -10.40 -5.64
CA PRO A 573 4.42 -11.07 -6.75
C PRO A 573 4.30 -12.57 -6.51
N LEU A 574 3.14 -13.12 -6.87
CA LEU A 574 2.87 -14.56 -6.87
C LEU A 574 3.91 -15.32 -7.69
N ILE A 575 4.37 -14.72 -8.80
CA ILE A 575 5.46 -15.20 -9.65
C ILE A 575 6.50 -14.08 -9.78
N SER A 576 7.74 -14.33 -9.34
CA SER A 576 8.85 -13.37 -9.38
C SER A 576 9.66 -13.43 -10.68
N GLY A 577 9.39 -14.42 -11.53
CA GLY A 577 10.21 -14.73 -12.71
C GLY A 577 11.40 -15.63 -12.39
N ASN A 578 11.63 -15.95 -11.10
CA ASN A 578 12.55 -17.00 -10.68
C ASN A 578 11.77 -18.24 -10.26
N LYS A 579 11.56 -19.15 -11.21
CA LYS A 579 10.77 -20.37 -11.02
C LYS A 579 11.25 -21.24 -9.86
N GLU A 580 12.56 -21.38 -9.66
CA GLU A 580 13.09 -22.17 -8.54
C GLU A 580 12.72 -21.53 -7.19
N ALA A 581 12.85 -20.21 -7.07
CA ALA A 581 12.46 -19.47 -5.86
C ALA A 581 10.94 -19.49 -5.63
N ASP A 582 10.15 -19.31 -6.69
CA ASP A 582 8.69 -19.31 -6.62
C ASP A 582 8.15 -20.68 -6.20
N GLN A 583 8.74 -21.77 -6.69
CA GLN A 583 8.36 -23.14 -6.32
C GLN A 583 8.85 -23.55 -4.93
N ALA A 584 9.98 -23.00 -4.46
CA ALA A 584 10.49 -23.25 -3.12
C ALA A 584 9.76 -22.43 -2.03
N ARG A 585 9.00 -21.40 -2.41
CA ARG A 585 8.31 -20.51 -1.49
C ARG A 585 7.18 -21.24 -0.75
N LYS A 586 7.19 -21.15 0.58
CA LYS A 586 6.11 -21.64 1.44
C LYS A 586 5.12 -20.52 1.73
N TYR A 587 3.87 -20.90 1.97
CA TYR A 587 2.78 -19.98 2.23
C TYR A 587 2.12 -20.36 3.56
N GLN A 588 1.92 -19.36 4.42
CA GLN A 588 1.17 -19.49 5.66
C GLN A 588 -0.31 -19.26 5.36
N TYR A 589 -1.18 -20.15 5.83
CA TYR A 589 -2.63 -19.97 5.73
C TYR A 589 -3.17 -19.00 6.79
N PHE A 590 -4.32 -18.41 6.49
CA PHE A 590 -5.16 -17.70 7.44
C PHE A 590 -6.64 -17.93 7.11
N ASP A 591 -7.51 -17.83 8.12
CA ASP A 591 -8.96 -17.86 7.92
C ASP A 591 -9.44 -16.60 7.20
N SER A 592 -10.19 -16.79 6.12
CA SER A 592 -10.80 -15.69 5.41
C SER A 592 -12.01 -15.19 6.19
N VAL A 593 -12.13 -13.87 6.32
CA VAL A 593 -13.29 -13.23 6.96
C VAL A 593 -14.62 -13.57 6.28
N ASP A 594 -14.61 -13.98 5.01
CA ASP A 594 -15.79 -14.47 4.30
C ASP A 594 -16.37 -15.77 4.92
N ALA A 595 -15.59 -16.47 5.75
CA ALA A 595 -16.01 -17.66 6.47
C ALA A 595 -16.37 -17.41 7.94
N ILE A 596 -16.21 -16.18 8.43
CA ILE A 596 -16.53 -15.79 9.81
C ILE A 596 -17.87 -15.06 9.79
N ASP A 597 -18.95 -15.76 10.12
CA ASP A 597 -20.33 -15.29 9.99
C ASP A 597 -21.00 -14.87 11.31
N ASN A 598 -20.27 -14.98 12.43
CA ASN A 598 -20.75 -14.66 13.78
C ASN A 598 -20.21 -13.32 14.31
N ILE A 599 -19.79 -12.40 13.44
CA ILE A 599 -19.30 -11.07 13.81
C ILE A 599 -20.03 -10.00 13.01
N ASP A 600 -20.60 -9.01 13.69
CA ASP A 600 -21.09 -7.80 13.05
C ASP A 600 -19.97 -6.77 12.97
N ARG A 601 -19.77 -6.18 11.80
CA ARG A 601 -18.91 -5.01 11.61
C ARG A 601 -19.75 -3.74 11.59
N TYR A 602 -19.35 -2.75 12.37
CA TYR A 602 -19.89 -1.39 12.32
C TYR A 602 -18.82 -0.42 11.85
N VAL A 603 -19.17 0.42 10.88
CA VAL A 603 -18.35 1.52 10.38
C VAL A 603 -18.79 2.79 11.08
N ASN A 604 -17.86 3.50 11.72
CA ASN A 604 -18.16 4.71 12.47
C ASN A 604 -17.34 5.87 11.92
N THR A 605 -18.01 7.00 11.68
CA THR A 605 -17.39 8.26 11.30
C THR A 605 -17.89 9.35 12.23
N GLN A 606 -16.98 10.14 12.78
CA GLN A 606 -17.31 11.25 13.67
C GLN A 606 -16.15 12.24 13.75
N ASP A 607 -16.46 13.53 13.67
CA ASP A 607 -15.56 14.62 14.03
C ASP A 607 -15.26 14.60 15.55
N LEU A 608 -14.05 14.17 15.93
CA LEU A 608 -13.64 13.95 17.31
C LEU A 608 -13.04 15.21 17.96
N ASP A 609 -12.43 16.10 17.18
CA ASP A 609 -11.73 17.29 17.65
C ASP A 609 -12.48 18.62 17.34
N ASN A 610 -13.57 18.55 16.58
CA ASN A 610 -14.42 19.65 16.10
C ASN A 610 -13.78 20.54 15.04
N ASP A 611 -12.90 20.01 14.19
CA ASP A 611 -12.29 20.73 13.07
C ASP A 611 -13.15 20.73 11.78
N GLY A 612 -14.21 19.92 11.75
CA GLY A 612 -15.13 19.75 10.62
C GLY A 612 -14.81 18.57 9.71
N ILE A 613 -13.86 17.70 10.06
CA ILE A 613 -13.47 16.47 9.36
C ILE A 613 -13.75 15.27 10.27
N ASP A 614 -14.41 14.23 9.75
CA ASP A 614 -14.67 13.04 10.54
C ASP A 614 -13.41 12.16 10.65
N SER A 615 -13.13 11.60 11.82
CA SER A 615 -12.26 10.44 11.96
C SER A 615 -13.03 9.15 11.61
N LEU A 616 -12.32 8.05 11.31
CA LEU A 616 -12.91 6.74 10.94
C LEU A 616 -12.44 5.62 11.88
N TRP A 617 -13.34 4.72 12.28
CA TRP A 617 -12.94 3.46 12.90
C TRP A 617 -13.96 2.35 12.65
N TYR A 618 -13.49 1.11 12.80
CA TYR A 618 -14.31 -0.09 12.68
C TYR A 618 -14.46 -0.76 14.03
N GLU A 619 -15.67 -1.21 14.32
CA GLU A 619 -15.98 -2.01 15.50
C GLU A 619 -16.45 -3.39 15.03
N TYR A 620 -15.84 -4.44 15.57
CA TYR A 620 -16.21 -5.82 15.26
C TYR A 620 -16.77 -6.46 16.53
N ILE A 621 -18.06 -6.79 16.49
CA ILE A 621 -18.82 -7.26 17.65
C ILE A 621 -19.24 -8.72 17.40
N PRO A 622 -18.61 -9.70 18.08
CA PRO A 622 -19.04 -11.09 18.02
C PRO A 622 -20.47 -11.26 18.54
N GLU A 623 -21.22 -12.19 17.95
CA GLU A 623 -22.62 -12.47 18.29
C GLU A 623 -22.79 -12.77 19.80
N GLN A 624 -21.88 -13.55 20.38
CA GLN A 624 -21.89 -13.88 21.81
C GLN A 624 -21.68 -12.67 22.75
N SER A 625 -21.17 -11.56 22.22
CA SER A 625 -20.82 -10.36 22.99
C SER A 625 -21.93 -9.33 23.02
N LYS A 626 -22.92 -9.40 22.11
CA LYS A 626 -24.00 -8.40 21.97
C LYS A 626 -24.89 -8.30 23.21
N ASP A 627 -25.27 -9.45 23.77
CA ASP A 627 -26.14 -9.56 24.95
C ASP A 627 -25.38 -9.99 26.22
N ALA A 628 -24.05 -9.87 26.20
CA ALA A 628 -23.22 -10.22 27.33
C ALA A 628 -23.50 -9.30 28.53
N LYS A 629 -23.15 -9.77 29.74
CA LYS A 629 -23.34 -8.99 30.96
C LYS A 629 -22.49 -7.70 30.89
N GLU A 630 -23.02 -6.62 31.44
CA GLU A 630 -22.26 -5.38 31.69
C GLU A 630 -20.90 -5.68 32.35
N GLY A 631 -19.84 -5.09 31.81
CA GLY A 631 -18.47 -5.26 32.29
C GLY A 631 -17.93 -6.69 32.22
N SER A 632 -18.28 -7.48 31.21
CA SER A 632 -17.85 -8.89 31.08
C SER A 632 -17.12 -9.24 29.78
N VAL A 633 -17.06 -8.33 28.82
CA VAL A 633 -16.47 -8.57 27.50
C VAL A 633 -15.13 -7.85 27.38
N PRO A 634 -14.03 -8.56 27.10
CA PRO A 634 -12.75 -7.90 26.82
C PRO A 634 -12.78 -7.18 25.45
N ALA A 635 -11.95 -6.16 25.29
CA ALA A 635 -11.81 -5.42 24.04
C ALA A 635 -10.33 -5.24 23.65
N VAL A 636 -10.04 -5.16 22.34
CA VAL A 636 -8.70 -4.91 21.81
C VAL A 636 -8.74 -3.76 20.80
N VAL A 637 -7.92 -2.73 21.02
CA VAL A 637 -7.64 -1.70 20.03
C VAL A 637 -6.51 -2.18 19.12
N LEU A 638 -6.76 -2.20 17.80
CA LEU A 638 -5.89 -2.80 16.78
C LEU A 638 -5.41 -1.75 15.77
N PHE A 639 -4.16 -1.31 15.91
CA PHE A 639 -3.54 -0.37 14.99
C PHE A 639 -2.97 -1.05 13.74
N HIS A 640 -3.36 -0.55 12.56
CA HIS A 640 -2.76 -0.96 11.29
C HIS A 640 -1.33 -0.40 11.13
N GLY A 641 -0.57 -0.97 10.19
CA GLY A 641 0.75 -0.44 9.83
C GLY A 641 0.67 0.84 9.01
N ASN A 642 1.82 1.51 8.86
CA ASN A 642 1.92 2.73 8.05
C ASN A 642 1.39 2.47 6.64
N THR A 643 0.58 3.38 6.09
CA THR A 643 -0.08 3.26 4.75
C THR A 643 -1.02 2.06 4.57
N ASN A 644 -1.28 1.26 5.61
CA ASN A 644 -2.18 0.11 5.49
C ASN A 644 -3.62 0.50 5.78
N ASP A 645 -4.56 -0.22 5.17
CA ASP A 645 -5.97 -0.08 5.50
C ASP A 645 -6.24 -0.52 6.97
N PRO A 646 -7.05 0.21 7.76
CA PRO A 646 -7.42 -0.13 9.14
C PRO A 646 -8.04 -1.52 9.28
N ARG A 647 -8.75 -2.01 8.27
CA ARG A 647 -9.32 -3.37 8.25
C ARG A 647 -8.25 -4.45 8.13
N THR A 648 -7.02 -4.12 7.75
CA THR A 648 -5.91 -5.08 7.58
C THR A 648 -5.67 -5.92 8.83
N GLN A 649 -5.76 -5.31 10.01
CA GLN A 649 -5.57 -6.05 11.25
C GLN A 649 -6.70 -7.06 11.44
N TYR A 650 -7.96 -6.69 11.28
CA TYR A 650 -9.06 -7.65 11.35
C TYR A 650 -8.90 -8.77 10.29
N ASP A 651 -8.69 -8.39 9.02
CA ASP A 651 -8.80 -9.28 7.87
C ASP A 651 -7.64 -10.29 7.69
N THR A 652 -6.44 -10.00 8.21
CA THR A 652 -5.24 -10.80 7.87
C THR A 652 -4.37 -11.23 9.06
N SER A 653 -4.58 -10.66 10.26
CA SER A 653 -3.71 -10.93 11.41
C SER A 653 -4.11 -12.16 12.24
N GLY A 654 -5.29 -12.74 12.00
CA GLY A 654 -5.87 -13.79 12.85
C GLY A 654 -6.76 -13.25 13.97
N TRP A 655 -6.79 -11.94 14.21
CA TRP A 655 -7.67 -11.34 15.23
C TRP A 655 -9.16 -11.60 14.99
N ALA A 656 -9.63 -11.66 13.73
CA ALA A 656 -11.03 -12.01 13.43
C ALA A 656 -11.42 -13.39 13.97
N GLN A 657 -10.53 -14.39 13.86
CA GLN A 657 -10.74 -15.72 14.42
C GLN A 657 -10.79 -15.67 15.95
N ILE A 658 -9.84 -14.97 16.58
CA ILE A 658 -9.82 -14.81 18.04
C ILE A 658 -11.11 -14.14 18.54
N ALA A 659 -11.56 -13.08 17.87
CA ALA A 659 -12.83 -12.42 18.21
C ALA A 659 -14.02 -13.39 18.11
N SER A 660 -14.07 -14.18 17.04
CA SER A 660 -15.13 -15.16 16.79
C SER A 660 -15.16 -16.27 17.85
N GLU A 661 -14.00 -16.79 18.26
CA GLU A 661 -13.89 -17.91 19.20
C GLU A 661 -14.03 -17.47 20.67
N GLU A 662 -13.41 -16.35 21.04
CA GLU A 662 -13.25 -15.90 22.43
C GLU A 662 -14.27 -14.82 22.83
N GLY A 663 -15.04 -14.28 21.87
CA GLY A 663 -16.06 -13.25 22.13
C GLY A 663 -15.45 -11.88 22.47
N VAL A 664 -14.30 -11.56 21.88
CA VAL A 664 -13.57 -10.31 22.10
C VAL A 664 -14.06 -9.24 21.13
N ILE A 665 -14.33 -8.03 21.63
CA ILE A 665 -14.65 -6.88 20.76
C ILE A 665 -13.35 -6.32 20.19
N LEU A 666 -13.30 -6.10 18.87
CA LEU A 666 -12.15 -5.48 18.22
C LEU A 666 -12.50 -4.08 17.74
N ILE A 667 -11.56 -3.16 17.92
CA ILE A 667 -11.69 -1.76 17.56
C ILE A 667 -10.50 -1.39 16.68
N CYS A 668 -10.73 -1.10 15.40
CA CYS A 668 -9.69 -0.79 14.43
C CYS A 668 -9.77 0.69 14.01
N PRO A 669 -9.02 1.59 14.67
CA PRO A 669 -8.97 3.01 14.29
C PRO A 669 -8.22 3.23 12.97
N GLU A 670 -8.71 4.17 12.18
CA GLU A 670 -7.93 4.89 11.18
C GLU A 670 -7.06 5.93 11.90
N TRP A 671 -5.80 5.61 12.17
CA TRP A 671 -4.98 6.47 13.02
C TRP A 671 -4.14 7.49 12.23
N GLN A 672 -3.90 7.26 10.94
CA GLN A 672 -3.04 8.13 10.11
C GLN A 672 -3.81 8.95 9.08
N GLY A 673 -5.12 8.71 8.97
CA GLY A 673 -5.98 9.31 7.97
C GLY A 673 -5.87 8.58 6.63
N HIS A 674 -7.01 8.34 5.99
CA HIS A 674 -7.07 7.79 4.63
C HIS A 674 -8.23 8.37 3.84
N THR A 675 -8.13 8.30 2.51
CA THR A 675 -9.17 8.69 1.59
C THR A 675 -9.94 7.47 1.08
N TYR A 676 -11.26 7.48 1.22
CA TYR A 676 -12.16 6.51 0.61
C TYR A 676 -13.19 7.24 -0.24
N GLN A 677 -13.32 6.87 -1.52
CA GLN A 677 -14.30 7.46 -2.45
C GLN A 677 -14.29 9.00 -2.44
N GLY A 678 -13.10 9.57 -2.26
CA GLY A 678 -12.89 11.01 -2.27
C GLY A 678 -13.13 11.77 -0.96
N TYR A 679 -13.50 11.07 0.12
CA TYR A 679 -13.56 11.66 1.46
C TYR A 679 -12.30 11.28 2.25
N THR A 680 -11.57 12.25 2.79
CA THR A 680 -10.44 12.00 3.71
C THR A 680 -10.91 12.09 5.14
N TYR A 681 -10.61 11.04 5.89
CA TYR A 681 -10.82 10.99 7.32
C TYR A 681 -9.62 11.56 8.07
N ASP A 682 -9.91 12.22 9.19
CA ASP A 682 -8.91 12.85 10.04
C ASP A 682 -8.06 11.78 10.77
N PRO A 683 -6.72 11.91 10.82
CA PRO A 683 -5.87 11.06 11.64
C PRO A 683 -6.20 11.16 13.14
N MET A 684 -6.44 10.03 13.80
CA MET A 684 -6.60 10.00 15.26
C MET A 684 -5.29 10.16 16.07
N THR A 685 -4.15 10.25 15.39
CA THR A 685 -2.83 10.52 15.99
C THR A 685 -2.00 11.36 15.03
N ASP A 686 -1.20 12.31 15.53
CA ASP A 686 -0.26 13.04 14.68
C ASP A 686 0.78 12.09 14.06
N ASP A 687 1.01 12.24 12.75
CA ASP A 687 1.81 11.38 11.84
C ASP A 687 3.33 11.30 12.15
N LEU A 688 3.72 11.57 13.39
CA LEU A 688 5.06 11.34 13.94
C LEU A 688 5.08 10.24 15.01
N ASN A 689 4.03 9.41 15.09
CA ASN A 689 4.03 8.15 15.84
C ASN A 689 4.55 8.29 17.28
N ALA A 690 4.13 9.32 18.03
CA ALA A 690 4.57 9.50 19.42
C ALA A 690 3.80 10.57 20.23
N THR A 691 2.65 11.07 19.79
CA THR A 691 1.94 12.11 20.57
C THR A 691 1.09 11.52 21.68
N ALA A 692 1.04 12.23 22.80
CA ALA A 692 0.15 11.91 23.93
C ALA A 692 -1.27 12.47 23.71
N ASP A 693 -1.42 13.43 22.80
CA ASP A 693 -2.71 13.91 22.33
C ASP A 693 -3.15 12.99 21.17
N SER A 694 -4.18 12.17 21.43
CA SER A 694 -4.73 11.23 20.47
C SER A 694 -6.23 11.06 20.68
N ASP A 695 -6.98 11.12 19.58
CA ASP A 695 -8.41 10.85 19.56
C ASP A 695 -8.76 9.37 19.70
N VAL A 696 -7.77 8.48 19.73
CA VAL A 696 -7.98 7.04 20.00
C VAL A 696 -8.61 6.83 21.38
N ILE A 697 -8.21 7.62 22.39
CA ILE A 697 -8.81 7.52 23.72
C ILE A 697 -10.24 8.07 23.72
N THR A 698 -10.50 9.16 23.00
CA THR A 698 -11.85 9.71 22.82
C THR A 698 -12.76 8.66 22.17
N MET A 699 -12.32 8.04 21.07
CA MET A 699 -12.99 6.95 20.38
C MET A 699 -13.23 5.75 21.32
N LEU A 700 -12.21 5.33 22.10
CA LEU A 700 -12.36 4.23 23.05
C LEU A 700 -13.46 4.52 24.07
N LYS A 701 -13.54 5.74 24.60
CA LYS A 701 -14.58 6.12 25.57
C LYS A 701 -15.97 6.18 24.97
N LEU A 702 -16.11 6.65 23.73
CA LEU A 702 -17.38 6.56 23.01
C LEU A 702 -17.80 5.10 22.78
N THR A 703 -16.84 4.23 22.47
CA THR A 703 -17.08 2.79 22.26
C THR A 703 -17.49 2.09 23.56
N GLU A 704 -16.83 2.37 24.68
CA GLU A 704 -17.20 1.87 26.01
C GLU A 704 -18.60 2.33 26.44
N GLU A 705 -18.99 3.57 26.15
CA GLU A 705 -20.33 4.09 26.43
C GLU A 705 -21.40 3.40 25.57
N LYS A 706 -21.09 3.18 24.28
CA LYS A 706 -21.97 2.50 23.33
C LYS A 706 -22.18 1.02 23.70
N TYR A 707 -21.15 0.36 24.24
CA TYR A 707 -21.14 -1.06 24.58
C TYR A 707 -20.84 -1.30 26.07
N PRO A 708 -21.84 -1.18 26.96
CA PRO A 708 -21.63 -1.34 28.41
C PRO A 708 -21.18 -2.76 28.81
N GLN A 709 -21.32 -3.76 27.94
CA GLN A 709 -20.72 -5.08 28.13
C GLN A 709 -19.19 -5.05 28.20
N ILE A 710 -18.52 -4.02 27.66
CA ILE A 710 -17.05 -3.90 27.70
C ILE A 710 -16.59 -3.84 29.15
N ASP A 711 -15.71 -4.76 29.50
CA ASP A 711 -14.99 -4.80 30.75
C ASP A 711 -13.80 -3.83 30.65
N GLN A 712 -13.96 -2.64 31.23
CA GLN A 712 -12.92 -1.60 31.26
C GLN A 712 -11.61 -2.06 31.93
N SER A 713 -11.65 -3.13 32.74
CA SER A 713 -10.44 -3.72 33.30
C SER A 713 -9.69 -4.61 32.30
N ARG A 714 -10.31 -5.02 31.18
CA ARG A 714 -9.76 -5.92 30.16
C ARG A 714 -9.83 -5.31 28.77
N VAL A 715 -9.36 -4.07 28.68
CA VAL A 715 -9.06 -3.41 27.40
C VAL A 715 -7.58 -3.58 27.10
N TYR A 716 -7.26 -4.02 25.89
CA TYR A 716 -5.90 -4.30 25.44
C TYR A 716 -5.57 -3.50 24.17
N ILE A 717 -4.29 -3.47 23.81
CA ILE A 717 -3.82 -2.75 22.64
C ILE A 717 -2.80 -3.57 21.85
N SER A 718 -2.94 -3.56 20.52
CA SER A 718 -2.05 -4.27 19.63
C SER A 718 -1.94 -3.58 18.26
N GLY A 719 -0.92 -3.94 17.49
CA GLY A 719 -0.78 -3.41 16.13
C GLY A 719 0.46 -3.89 15.40
N LEU A 720 0.49 -3.60 14.10
CA LEU A 720 1.53 -4.00 13.15
C LEU A 720 2.45 -2.82 12.80
N SER A 721 3.77 -3.03 12.80
CA SER A 721 4.74 -2.04 12.29
C SER A 721 4.59 -0.66 12.97
N ALA A 722 4.29 0.42 12.24
CA ALA A 722 3.94 1.70 12.86
C ALA A 722 2.77 1.59 13.87
N GLY A 723 1.82 0.70 13.65
CA GLY A 723 0.81 0.33 14.66
C GLY A 723 1.39 -0.36 15.89
N SER A 724 2.46 -1.15 15.77
CA SER A 724 3.23 -1.66 16.92
C SER A 724 3.99 -0.55 17.64
N MET A 725 4.42 0.49 16.94
CA MET A 725 5.00 1.68 17.54
C MET A 725 3.93 2.48 18.29
N ASN A 726 2.74 2.71 17.71
CA ASN A 726 1.61 3.33 18.41
C ASN A 726 1.17 2.49 19.63
N THR A 727 1.17 1.17 19.51
CA THR A 727 0.96 0.24 20.64
C THR A 727 2.01 0.46 21.75
N THR A 728 3.28 0.61 21.38
CA THR A 728 4.39 0.88 22.30
C THR A 728 4.16 2.22 23.00
N ASN A 729 3.77 3.26 22.27
CA ASN A 729 3.57 4.61 22.80
C ASN A 729 2.39 4.68 23.75
N ALA A 730 1.21 4.24 23.30
CA ALA A 730 -0.01 4.23 24.11
C ALA A 730 0.15 3.35 25.35
N GLY A 731 0.92 2.25 25.25
CA GLY A 731 1.29 1.43 26.41
C GLY A 731 2.09 2.20 27.47
N LEU A 732 2.83 3.24 27.09
CA LEU A 732 3.63 4.09 27.97
C LEU A 732 2.92 5.40 28.39
N SER A 733 2.22 6.09 27.48
CA SER A 733 1.55 7.38 27.73
C SER A 733 0.17 7.20 28.37
N ASP A 734 -0.55 6.17 27.92
CA ASP A 734 -1.97 5.94 28.22
C ASP A 734 -2.18 4.66 29.03
N SER A 735 -1.14 4.26 29.78
CA SER A 735 -1.11 2.99 30.53
C SER A 735 -2.33 2.77 31.41
N LYS A 736 -2.95 3.85 31.91
CA LYS A 736 -4.19 3.81 32.71
C LYS A 736 -5.38 3.11 32.03
N TYR A 737 -5.42 3.02 30.71
CA TYR A 737 -6.56 2.48 29.98
C TYR A 737 -6.37 1.04 29.51
N PHE A 738 -5.15 0.54 29.44
CA PHE A 738 -4.85 -0.77 28.83
C PHE A 738 -4.28 -1.74 29.86
N ALA A 739 -4.77 -2.98 29.91
CA ALA A 739 -4.30 -4.00 30.84
C ALA A 739 -3.02 -4.70 30.37
N ALA A 740 -2.79 -4.79 29.07
CA ALA A 740 -1.59 -5.34 28.43
C ALA A 740 -1.50 -4.89 26.97
N ALA A 741 -0.30 -5.00 26.40
CA ALA A 741 -0.01 -4.64 25.01
C ALA A 741 0.68 -5.78 24.25
N ALA A 742 0.48 -5.84 22.92
CA ALA A 742 1.17 -6.79 22.06
C ALA A 742 1.51 -6.21 20.68
N GLY A 743 2.79 -6.18 20.29
CA GLY A 743 3.24 -5.63 19.00
C GLY A 743 3.64 -6.68 17.98
N HIS A 744 3.37 -6.44 16.70
CA HIS A 744 3.87 -7.22 15.57
C HIS A 744 4.80 -6.40 14.66
N SER A 745 5.88 -7.00 14.14
CA SER A 745 6.87 -6.31 13.29
C SER A 745 7.42 -5.03 13.94
N GLY A 746 7.68 -5.11 15.24
CA GLY A 746 8.45 -4.15 16.03
C GLY A 746 9.47 -4.93 16.87
N PRO A 747 9.88 -4.48 18.06
CA PRO A 747 9.82 -3.11 18.55
C PRO A 747 10.72 -2.15 17.75
N PHE A 748 10.35 -0.86 17.74
CA PHE A 748 11.14 0.24 17.18
C PHE A 748 11.74 1.08 18.31
N GLY A 749 12.93 1.63 18.10
CA GLY A 749 13.72 2.27 19.17
C GLY A 749 13.01 3.40 19.92
N ALA A 750 13.57 3.77 21.07
CA ALA A 750 12.99 4.73 21.98
C ALA A 750 13.11 6.17 21.49
N SER A 751 12.01 6.92 21.56
CA SER A 751 11.99 8.38 21.35
C SER A 751 12.09 9.16 22.68
N GLU A 752 12.35 10.47 22.58
CA GLU A 752 12.30 11.36 23.76
C GLU A 752 10.88 11.46 24.35
N LEU A 753 9.85 11.32 23.51
CA LEU A 753 8.46 11.30 23.96
C LEU A 753 8.18 10.05 24.79
N ASN A 754 8.73 8.89 24.41
CA ASN A 754 8.61 7.67 25.22
C ASN A 754 9.23 7.83 26.60
N LYS A 755 10.44 8.41 26.67
CA LYS A 755 11.12 8.65 27.96
C LYS A 755 10.33 9.61 28.86
N LYS A 756 9.73 10.65 28.26
CA LYS A 756 8.85 11.57 28.98
C LYS A 756 7.62 10.84 29.54
N ALA A 757 6.96 10.02 28.73
CA ALA A 757 5.81 9.22 29.16
C ALA A 757 6.16 8.27 30.32
N VAL A 758 7.29 7.55 30.23
CA VAL A 758 7.80 6.70 31.33
C VAL A 758 8.00 7.53 32.60
N ALA A 759 8.67 8.69 32.51
CA ALA A 759 8.91 9.54 33.67
C ALA A 759 7.61 10.06 34.32
N GLU A 760 6.55 10.25 33.54
CA GLU A 760 5.25 10.71 34.03
C GLU A 760 4.39 9.59 34.65
N ASN A 761 4.62 8.33 34.25
CA ASN A 761 3.73 7.20 34.56
C ASN A 761 4.36 6.09 35.42
N LYS A 762 5.69 5.97 35.52
CA LYS A 762 6.36 4.86 36.25
C LYS A 762 5.99 4.71 37.73
N ASP A 763 5.62 5.80 38.39
CA ASP A 763 5.21 5.78 39.80
C ASP A 763 3.70 5.47 39.96
N LYS A 764 2.96 5.31 38.86
CA LYS A 764 1.49 5.19 38.84
C LYS A 764 1.02 3.89 38.19
N TYR A 765 1.67 3.45 37.12
CA TYR A 765 1.20 2.37 36.27
C TYR A 765 2.35 1.44 35.88
N ASP A 766 2.02 0.17 35.74
CA ASP A 766 2.83 -0.86 35.08
C ASP A 766 2.10 -1.34 33.81
N MET A 767 2.83 -1.91 32.85
CA MET A 767 2.31 -2.40 31.57
C MET A 767 3.01 -3.69 31.13
N PRO A 768 2.31 -4.83 31.12
CA PRO A 768 2.78 -6.05 30.47
C PRO A 768 2.82 -5.88 28.95
N ILE A 769 3.89 -6.36 28.31
CA ILE A 769 4.03 -6.26 26.85
C ILE A 769 4.77 -7.44 26.21
N ILE A 770 4.33 -7.84 25.01
CA ILE A 770 5.02 -8.81 24.15
C ILE A 770 5.19 -8.30 22.72
N TYR A 771 6.31 -8.64 22.06
CA TYR A 771 6.53 -8.36 20.64
C TYR A 771 6.77 -9.63 19.83
N PHE A 772 6.29 -9.67 18.59
CA PHE A 772 6.54 -10.73 17.61
C PHE A 772 7.18 -10.15 16.34
N THR A 773 8.32 -10.70 15.93
CA THR A 773 9.15 -10.08 14.89
C THR A 773 9.82 -11.13 14.02
N GLY A 774 9.67 -11.00 12.70
CA GLY A 774 10.37 -11.83 11.73
C GLY A 774 11.88 -11.61 11.74
N ASP A 775 12.68 -12.68 11.68
CA ASP A 775 14.15 -12.54 11.56
C ASP A 775 14.63 -12.16 10.15
N GLY A 776 13.71 -12.13 9.18
CA GLY A 776 13.87 -11.54 7.85
C GLY A 776 13.30 -10.14 7.71
N ASP A 777 12.75 -9.56 8.78
CA ASP A 777 12.22 -8.20 8.79
C ASP A 777 13.35 -7.17 8.48
N GLU A 778 13.19 -6.43 7.39
CA GLU A 778 14.21 -5.49 6.92
C GLU A 778 14.35 -4.26 7.81
N TYR A 779 13.31 -3.89 8.57
CA TYR A 779 13.33 -2.76 9.49
C TYR A 779 13.97 -3.12 10.84
N CYS A 780 13.96 -4.39 11.20
CA CYS A 780 14.60 -4.91 12.41
C CYS A 780 15.89 -5.69 12.10
N LYS A 781 16.45 -5.54 10.90
CA LYS A 781 17.63 -6.28 10.46
C LYS A 781 18.84 -6.01 11.36
N GLY A 782 19.50 -7.08 11.80
CA GLY A 782 20.68 -6.99 12.67
C GLY A 782 20.37 -6.65 14.13
N ALA A 783 19.09 -6.47 14.50
CA ALA A 783 18.71 -6.15 15.87
C ALA A 783 18.70 -7.39 16.79
N PHE A 784 18.58 -8.61 16.26
CA PHE A 784 18.40 -9.81 17.08
C PHE A 784 19.67 -10.30 17.78
N ASP A 785 20.79 -10.42 17.07
CA ASP A 785 22.00 -11.10 17.54
C ASP A 785 23.13 -10.07 17.70
N THR A 786 23.01 -9.17 18.68
CA THR A 786 23.92 -8.04 18.88
C THR A 786 24.05 -7.65 20.35
N THR A 787 25.22 -7.16 20.74
CA THR A 787 25.48 -6.52 22.04
C THR A 787 25.41 -4.99 21.96
N GLU A 788 25.20 -4.43 20.77
CA GLU A 788 25.08 -2.99 20.56
C GLU A 788 23.66 -2.48 20.85
N SER A 789 23.54 -1.17 21.07
CA SER A 789 22.22 -0.53 21.22
C SER A 789 21.39 -0.74 19.96
N ASN A 790 20.14 -1.17 20.16
CA ASN A 790 19.20 -1.45 19.10
C ASN A 790 17.77 -1.15 19.59
N GLY A 791 16.79 -1.17 18.69
CA GLY A 791 15.40 -0.82 19.03
C GLY A 791 14.78 -1.72 20.11
N GLY A 792 15.06 -3.03 20.08
CA GLY A 792 14.57 -3.97 21.08
C GLY A 792 15.13 -3.71 22.47
N LEU A 793 16.45 -3.51 22.59
CA LEU A 793 17.05 -3.16 23.88
C LEU A 793 16.48 -1.86 24.44
N GLN A 794 16.33 -0.83 23.59
CA GLN A 794 15.80 0.47 24.01
C GLN A 794 14.35 0.38 24.50
N VAL A 795 13.50 -0.39 23.84
CA VAL A 795 12.12 -0.61 24.28
C VAL A 795 12.07 -1.47 25.55
N ALA A 796 12.90 -2.50 25.66
CA ALA A 796 13.01 -3.27 26.89
C ALA A 796 13.39 -2.37 28.08
N GLN A 797 14.34 -1.46 27.90
CA GLN A 797 14.74 -0.48 28.93
C GLN A 797 13.58 0.44 29.36
N LEU A 798 12.79 0.96 28.42
CA LEU A 798 11.62 1.80 28.72
C LEU A 798 10.61 1.05 29.61
N TYR A 799 10.26 -0.18 29.22
CA TYR A 799 9.29 -0.98 29.99
C TYR A 799 9.89 -1.54 31.27
N GLN A 800 11.19 -1.79 31.35
CA GLN A 800 11.86 -2.13 32.61
C GLN A 800 11.73 -0.96 33.60
N GLU A 801 11.96 0.27 33.15
CA GLU A 801 11.81 1.45 34.01
C GLU A 801 10.34 1.68 34.40
N LEU A 802 9.39 1.54 33.48
CA LEU A 802 7.96 1.67 33.78
C LEU A 802 7.49 0.61 34.79
N ASN A 803 7.98 -0.63 34.67
CA ASN A 803 7.51 -1.78 35.44
C ASN A 803 8.29 -2.03 36.75
N ASP A 804 9.10 -1.06 37.21
CA ASP A 804 9.93 -1.18 38.41
C ASP A 804 10.84 -2.44 38.36
N MET A 805 11.49 -2.64 37.20
CA MET A 805 12.48 -3.68 36.96
C MET A 805 13.89 -3.09 36.92
N GLU A 806 14.90 -3.95 37.09
CA GLU A 806 16.29 -3.56 36.85
C GLU A 806 16.50 -3.23 35.37
N VAL A 807 16.83 -1.96 35.08
CA VAL A 807 17.05 -1.47 33.72
C VAL A 807 18.40 -1.97 33.22
N THR A 808 18.39 -2.76 32.15
CA THR A 808 19.60 -3.29 31.52
C THR A 808 20.45 -2.15 30.97
N GLN A 809 21.67 -1.96 31.50
CA GLN A 809 22.62 -0.98 30.97
C GLN A 809 23.40 -1.58 29.79
N LEU A 810 23.69 -0.77 28.78
CA LEU A 810 24.35 -1.23 27.56
C LEU A 810 25.75 -1.81 27.86
N GLU A 811 26.49 -1.18 28.77
CA GLU A 811 27.81 -1.62 29.21
C GLU A 811 27.81 -2.98 29.94
N ASP A 812 26.65 -3.43 30.42
CA ASP A 812 26.49 -4.69 31.15
C ASP A 812 26.00 -5.85 30.25
N VAL A 813 25.67 -5.58 28.98
CA VAL A 813 25.23 -6.60 28.02
C VAL A 813 26.38 -7.53 27.68
N LEU A 814 26.26 -8.82 28.05
CA LEU A 814 27.28 -9.82 27.77
C LEU A 814 27.05 -10.46 26.39
N GLU A 815 28.11 -11.05 25.84
CA GLU A 815 28.03 -11.83 24.59
C GLU A 815 26.97 -12.96 24.65
N ALA A 816 26.71 -13.51 25.85
CA ALA A 816 25.69 -14.53 26.06
C ALA A 816 24.25 -14.00 25.97
N ASP A 817 24.08 -12.68 26.15
CA ASP A 817 22.80 -11.97 26.08
C ASP A 817 22.56 -11.36 24.70
N ALA A 818 23.57 -11.38 23.82
CA ALA A 818 23.49 -10.85 22.45
C ALA A 818 22.29 -11.41 21.67
N TYR A 819 21.92 -12.66 21.96
CA TYR A 819 20.79 -13.34 21.35
C TYR A 819 19.45 -12.75 21.83
N LEU A 820 18.63 -12.34 20.87
CA LEU A 820 17.30 -11.74 21.07
C LEU A 820 17.39 -10.32 21.67
N TYR A 821 17.98 -9.41 20.91
CA TYR A 821 18.09 -7.96 21.16
C TYR A 821 19.12 -7.51 22.20
N GLY A 822 20.04 -8.38 22.63
CA GLY A 822 21.02 -7.97 23.65
C GLY A 822 20.39 -7.81 25.05
N VAL A 823 19.23 -8.44 25.30
CA VAL A 823 18.50 -8.35 26.56
C VAL A 823 18.76 -9.60 27.40
N PRO A 824 19.13 -9.47 28.69
CA PRO A 824 19.42 -10.59 29.58
C PRO A 824 18.12 -11.27 30.06
N TRP A 825 17.45 -12.00 29.16
CA TRP A 825 16.18 -12.68 29.43
C TRP A 825 16.33 -13.73 30.55
N THR A 826 15.48 -13.64 31.58
CA THR A 826 15.50 -14.60 32.70
C THR A 826 14.83 -15.92 32.35
N LYS A 827 13.97 -15.93 31.33
CA LYS A 827 13.34 -17.12 30.75
C LYS A 827 13.47 -17.10 29.24
N ARG A 828 13.78 -18.25 28.64
CA ARG A 828 13.75 -18.48 27.20
C ARG A 828 13.06 -19.79 26.87
N TYR A 829 12.27 -19.82 25.81
CA TYR A 829 11.61 -21.03 25.32
C TYR A 829 11.37 -20.96 23.82
N THR A 830 11.13 -22.13 23.21
CA THR A 830 10.90 -22.29 21.78
C THR A 830 9.51 -22.84 21.53
N ILE A 831 8.82 -22.31 20.54
CA ILE A 831 7.61 -22.84 19.93
C ILE A 831 8.02 -23.45 18.59
N GLU A 832 7.81 -24.75 18.44
CA GLU A 832 8.16 -25.50 17.23
C GLU A 832 7.04 -25.40 16.17
N PRO A 833 7.37 -25.46 14.86
CA PRO A 833 6.38 -25.49 13.80
C PRO A 833 5.34 -26.61 13.94
N THR A 834 4.12 -26.38 13.49
CA THR A 834 3.01 -27.36 13.47
C THR A 834 2.47 -27.55 12.04
N ALA A 835 1.35 -28.26 11.89
CA ALA A 835 0.65 -28.34 10.59
C ALA A 835 -0.16 -27.06 10.26
N GLU A 836 -0.33 -26.14 11.22
CA GLU A 836 -1.05 -24.87 11.06
C GLU A 836 -0.12 -23.65 11.09
N ASN A 837 1.11 -23.80 11.57
CA ASN A 837 2.12 -22.74 11.60
C ASN A 837 3.45 -23.23 11.01
N ILE A 838 4.09 -22.42 10.18
CA ILE A 838 5.28 -22.86 9.41
C ILE A 838 6.61 -22.44 10.02
N ALA A 839 6.61 -21.46 10.92
CA ALA A 839 7.82 -20.86 11.48
C ALA A 839 8.07 -21.31 12.92
N LYS A 840 9.34 -21.58 13.22
CA LYS A 840 9.83 -21.72 14.59
C LYS A 840 9.81 -20.34 15.25
N ILE A 841 9.43 -20.26 16.52
CA ILE A 841 9.47 -19.01 17.29
C ILE A 841 10.32 -19.20 18.54
N ASP A 842 11.29 -18.33 18.77
CA ASP A 842 12.02 -18.28 20.04
C ASP A 842 11.59 -17.05 20.83
N VAL A 843 11.26 -17.24 22.11
CA VAL A 843 10.75 -16.19 23.00
C VAL A 843 11.71 -15.98 24.17
N GLY A 844 12.07 -14.73 24.43
CA GLY A 844 12.73 -14.26 25.64
C GLY A 844 11.73 -13.49 26.49
N ALA A 845 11.74 -13.75 27.78
CA ALA A 845 10.81 -13.17 28.74
C ALA A 845 11.51 -12.83 30.06
N MET A 846 11.03 -11.79 30.72
CA MET A 846 11.35 -11.47 32.11
C MET A 846 10.10 -10.98 32.85
N GLU A 847 10.03 -11.27 34.14
CA GLU A 847 8.87 -10.98 34.98
C GLU A 847 9.33 -10.32 36.29
N ASN A 848 8.64 -9.27 36.74
CA ASN A 848 8.89 -8.65 38.04
C ASN A 848 8.19 -9.42 39.18
N ALA A 849 8.41 -9.02 40.43
CA ALA A 849 7.81 -9.69 41.59
C ALA A 849 6.27 -9.64 41.64
N LYS A 850 5.65 -8.66 40.95
CA LYS A 850 4.19 -8.53 40.81
C LYS A 850 3.62 -9.43 39.71
N GLY A 851 4.47 -10.05 38.88
CA GLY A 851 4.04 -10.84 37.75
C GLY A 851 3.88 -10.05 36.44
N ILE A 852 4.39 -8.82 36.35
CA ILE A 852 4.34 -8.05 35.10
C ILE A 852 5.45 -8.57 34.19
N GLU A 853 5.10 -8.95 32.96
CA GLU A 853 6.01 -9.60 32.01
C GLU A 853 6.37 -8.67 30.86
N ILE A 854 7.65 -8.65 30.47
CA ILE A 854 8.15 -8.09 29.22
C ILE A 854 8.69 -9.26 28.40
N SER A 855 8.22 -9.38 27.16
CA SER A 855 8.58 -10.49 26.27
C SER A 855 8.86 -10.03 24.85
N MET A 856 9.77 -10.72 24.16
CA MET A 856 10.03 -10.53 22.73
C MET A 856 10.20 -11.89 22.06
N ALA A 857 9.69 -12.02 20.85
CA ALA A 857 9.62 -13.25 20.10
C ALA A 857 10.21 -13.08 18.70
N ARG A 858 11.13 -13.97 18.33
CA ARG A 858 11.74 -14.07 17.01
C ARG A 858 11.04 -15.14 16.19
N ILE A 859 10.45 -14.77 15.06
CA ILE A 859 9.83 -15.68 14.10
C ILE A 859 10.86 -16.00 13.01
N TYR A 860 11.32 -17.24 12.93
CA TYR A 860 12.36 -17.64 11.99
C TYR A 860 11.85 -17.71 10.55
N GLY A 861 12.58 -17.09 9.62
CA GLY A 861 12.31 -17.09 8.18
C GLY A 861 11.17 -16.16 7.75
N TRP A 862 10.51 -15.49 8.69
CA TRP A 862 9.39 -14.59 8.42
C TRP A 862 9.87 -13.16 8.17
N GLY A 863 9.17 -12.44 7.28
CA GLY A 863 9.44 -11.05 6.93
C GLY A 863 8.65 -10.01 7.72
N HIS A 864 8.65 -8.77 7.22
CA HIS A 864 7.86 -7.65 7.77
C HIS A 864 6.38 -7.74 7.37
N TRP A 865 5.55 -8.47 8.13
CA TRP A 865 4.09 -8.52 7.97
C TRP A 865 3.44 -9.37 9.07
N ASN A 866 2.13 -9.19 9.34
CA ASN A 866 1.33 -10.08 10.21
C ASN A 866 1.65 -11.57 10.00
N TYR A 867 1.89 -12.32 11.09
CA TYR A 867 2.02 -13.77 11.08
C TYR A 867 0.84 -14.38 11.83
N THR A 868 -0.27 -14.66 11.13
CA THR A 868 -1.58 -15.07 11.68
C THR A 868 -1.55 -15.96 12.94
N PRO A 869 -0.70 -17.00 13.05
CA PRO A 869 -0.61 -17.81 14.26
C PRO A 869 -0.29 -17.04 15.56
N ASP A 870 0.27 -15.84 15.49
CA ASP A 870 0.63 -15.06 16.67
C ASP A 870 -0.52 -14.29 17.32
N ALA A 871 -1.62 -13.98 16.64
CA ALA A 871 -2.78 -13.34 17.28
C ALA A 871 -3.28 -14.19 18.46
N LYS A 872 -3.28 -15.53 18.30
CA LYS A 872 -3.56 -16.45 19.40
C LYS A 872 -2.56 -16.33 20.55
N LEU A 873 -1.26 -16.26 20.24
CA LEU A 873 -0.20 -16.13 21.25
C LEU A 873 -0.25 -14.78 21.97
N MET A 874 -0.57 -13.70 21.24
CA MET A 874 -0.79 -12.37 21.78
C MET A 874 -2.02 -12.35 22.69
N TRP A 875 -3.13 -12.98 22.28
CA TRP A 875 -4.32 -13.14 23.11
C TRP A 875 -4.04 -13.94 24.39
N GLU A 876 -3.38 -15.09 24.28
CA GLU A 876 -2.96 -15.92 25.42
C GLU A 876 -2.01 -15.17 26.37
N PHE A 877 -1.24 -14.20 25.87
CA PHE A 877 -0.46 -13.30 26.70
C PHE A 877 -1.33 -12.25 27.39
N MET A 878 -2.08 -11.45 26.62
CA MET A 878 -2.83 -10.30 27.13
C MET A 878 -3.98 -10.70 28.06
N SER A 879 -4.69 -11.79 27.77
CA SER A 879 -5.82 -12.29 28.57
C SER A 879 -5.47 -12.71 30.01
N LYS A 880 -4.18 -12.81 30.35
CA LYS A 880 -3.71 -13.04 31.72
C LYS A 880 -3.86 -11.81 32.61
N TYR A 881 -4.07 -10.64 32.03
CA TYR A 881 -3.99 -9.35 32.71
C TYR A 881 -5.34 -8.64 32.73
N ALA A 882 -5.63 -8.00 33.84
CA ALA A 882 -6.65 -6.96 33.96
C ALA A 882 -6.05 -5.73 34.65
N ARG A 883 -6.67 -4.55 34.52
CA ARG A 883 -6.27 -3.34 35.22
C ARG A 883 -7.39 -2.89 36.15
N ASP A 884 -7.05 -2.69 37.42
CA ASP A 884 -7.99 -2.07 38.35
C ASP A 884 -8.24 -0.62 37.94
N VAL A 885 -9.47 -0.33 37.52
CA VAL A 885 -9.87 0.97 36.96
C VAL A 885 -9.83 2.13 37.97
N ASN A 886 -9.76 1.83 39.27
CA ASN A 886 -9.71 2.86 40.31
C ASN A 886 -8.29 3.18 40.77
N THR A 887 -7.46 2.14 40.89
CA THR A 887 -6.10 2.25 41.43
C THR A 887 -5.04 2.32 40.33
N GLY A 888 -5.33 1.80 39.14
CA GLY A 888 -4.39 1.66 38.04
C GLY A 888 -3.49 0.43 38.14
N GLU A 889 -3.61 -0.40 39.19
CA GLU A 889 -2.75 -1.58 39.37
C GLU A 889 -3.10 -2.70 38.37
N THR A 890 -2.08 -3.35 37.80
CA THR A 890 -2.28 -4.55 36.97
C THR A 890 -2.51 -5.80 37.84
N ILE A 891 -3.49 -6.60 37.46
CA ILE A 891 -3.95 -7.82 38.11
C ILE A 891 -3.63 -9.04 37.22
N ARG A 892 -3.03 -10.08 37.81
CA ARG A 892 -2.77 -11.39 37.16
C ARG A 892 -3.92 -12.36 37.36
N LEU A 893 -4.82 -12.45 36.38
CA LEU A 893 -6.00 -13.30 36.40
C LEU A 893 -5.65 -14.79 36.49
N ASP A 894 -4.58 -15.22 35.82
CA ASP A 894 -4.11 -16.61 35.79
C ASP A 894 -3.46 -17.08 37.11
N LYS A 895 -3.06 -16.14 37.98
CA LYS A 895 -2.46 -16.42 39.30
C LYS A 895 -3.44 -16.25 40.45
N GLN A 896 -4.66 -15.76 40.19
CA GLN A 896 -5.69 -15.69 41.23
C GLN A 896 -6.15 -17.10 41.62
N THR A 897 -6.22 -17.35 42.94
CA THR A 897 -6.84 -18.57 43.43
C THR A 897 -8.34 -18.47 43.12
N PRO A 898 -9.01 -19.49 42.54
CA PRO A 898 -10.43 -19.42 42.27
C PRO A 898 -11.15 -19.06 43.57
N GLU A 899 -11.87 -17.93 43.58
CA GLU A 899 -12.70 -17.59 44.73
C GLU A 899 -13.67 -18.76 44.94
N THR A 900 -13.60 -19.38 46.11
CA THR A 900 -14.63 -20.32 46.55
C THR A 900 -15.93 -19.52 46.54
N PRO A 901 -17.00 -19.96 45.85
CA PRO A 901 -18.22 -19.18 45.76
C PRO A 901 -18.66 -18.79 47.16
N THR A 902 -18.64 -17.49 47.46
CA THR A 902 -19.15 -16.96 48.70
C THR A 902 -20.62 -17.31 48.73
N ASN A 903 -20.97 -18.16 49.69
CA ASN A 903 -22.33 -18.59 49.97
C ASN A 903 -23.26 -17.35 49.97
N PRO A 904 -24.38 -17.32 49.21
CA PRO A 904 -25.24 -16.13 49.06
C PRO A 904 -25.93 -15.64 50.35
N ASP A 905 -25.62 -16.22 51.51
CA ASP A 905 -26.35 -16.05 52.78
C ASP A 905 -25.61 -15.21 53.82
N GLN A 906 -24.78 -14.24 53.43
CA GLN A 906 -24.34 -13.20 54.36
C GLN A 906 -24.84 -11.81 53.95
N LYS A 907 -26.06 -11.51 54.39
CA LYS A 907 -26.57 -10.14 54.52
C LYS A 907 -25.84 -9.40 55.67
N PRO A 908 -25.71 -8.07 55.57
CA PRO A 908 -24.84 -7.27 56.43
C PRO A 908 -25.39 -7.14 57.86
N SER A 909 -24.49 -7.08 58.83
CA SER A 909 -24.82 -6.79 60.22
C SER A 909 -25.22 -5.33 60.37
N ASP A 910 -26.50 -5.08 60.59
CA ASP A 910 -26.98 -3.83 61.18
C ASP A 910 -27.42 -4.05 62.63
N SER A 911 -27.04 -3.09 63.45
CA SER A 911 -27.25 -3.03 64.90
C SER A 911 -28.73 -3.04 65.32
N ASN A 912 -28.95 -3.62 66.51
CA ASN A 912 -30.05 -3.44 67.47
C ASN A 912 -31.07 -4.59 67.64
N GLU A 913 -31.08 -5.02 68.90
CA GLU A 913 -31.94 -5.94 69.63
C GLU A 913 -33.40 -5.43 69.78
N PRO A 914 -34.33 -6.16 70.42
CA PRO A 914 -35.09 -7.31 69.91
C PRO A 914 -36.61 -7.04 69.88
N THR A 915 -37.42 -7.81 69.12
CA THR A 915 -38.64 -8.46 69.66
C THR A 915 -39.43 -9.30 68.63
N LYS A 916 -39.84 -10.49 69.11
CA LYS A 916 -41.06 -11.27 68.80
C LYS A 916 -41.18 -12.01 67.45
N THR A 917 -40.94 -13.32 67.54
CA THR A 917 -41.72 -14.43 66.89
C THR A 917 -43.24 -14.27 67.21
N PRO A 918 -44.21 -14.95 66.53
CA PRO A 918 -44.06 -16.10 65.62
C PRO A 918 -45.06 -16.25 64.44
N ALA A 919 -44.89 -17.39 63.74
CA ALA A 919 -45.94 -18.27 63.17
C ALA A 919 -46.29 -18.05 61.68
N LYS A 920 -45.94 -19.03 60.83
CA LYS A 920 -46.73 -20.22 60.42
C LYS A 920 -47.44 -19.95 59.08
N ASN A 921 -47.09 -20.67 58.02
CA ASN A 921 -47.79 -21.87 57.50
C ASN A 921 -48.10 -21.52 56.03
N ASP A 922 -48.12 -22.38 55.01
CA ASP A 922 -47.99 -23.82 54.87
C ASP A 922 -48.10 -24.06 53.34
N THR A 923 -47.32 -25.01 52.80
CA THR A 923 -47.64 -25.96 51.68
C THR A 923 -48.27 -25.42 50.36
N VAL A 924 -47.87 -25.85 49.15
CA VAL A 924 -48.02 -27.20 48.57
C VAL A 924 -47.26 -27.29 47.23
N THR A 925 -46.50 -28.39 47.10
CA THR A 925 -45.98 -29.15 45.94
C THR A 925 -45.96 -28.61 44.51
N SER A 926 -44.75 -28.68 43.93
CA SER A 926 -44.44 -28.90 42.52
C SER A 926 -44.45 -30.40 42.17
N THR A 927 -44.88 -30.72 40.95
CA THR A 927 -44.64 -32.02 40.30
C THR A 927 -43.59 -31.85 39.21
N THR A 928 -42.57 -32.68 39.31
CA THR A 928 -41.46 -32.93 38.40
C THR A 928 -41.86 -33.85 37.24
N THR A 929 -41.20 -33.67 36.08
CA THR A 929 -40.71 -34.79 35.27
C THR A 929 -39.39 -34.43 34.57
N ASN A 930 -38.44 -35.35 34.70
CA ASN A 930 -37.02 -35.37 34.32
C ASN A 930 -36.75 -35.41 32.81
N VAL A 931 -35.50 -35.09 32.40
CA VAL A 931 -34.46 -36.01 31.81
C VAL A 931 -33.09 -35.30 31.93
N LYS A 932 -32.14 -35.65 32.82
CA LYS A 932 -31.06 -36.69 32.83
C LYS A 932 -30.08 -36.72 31.63
N THR A 933 -28.90 -36.13 31.81
CA THR A 933 -27.61 -36.53 31.20
C THR A 933 -26.75 -37.21 32.28
N GLY A 934 -25.98 -38.22 31.89
CA GLY A 934 -25.14 -39.02 32.79
C GLY A 934 -23.70 -39.17 32.28
N ASP A 935 -22.76 -38.65 33.06
CA ASP A 935 -21.53 -39.26 33.61
C ASP A 935 -20.79 -40.37 32.84
N SER A 936 -19.52 -40.15 32.46
CA SER A 936 -18.27 -40.48 33.22
C SER A 936 -17.58 -41.74 32.63
N THR A 937 -16.27 -42.04 32.71
CA THR A 937 -15.28 -41.83 33.79
C THR A 937 -13.84 -42.18 33.29
N GLN A 938 -12.84 -41.46 33.81
CA GLN A 938 -11.50 -41.85 34.34
C GLN A 938 -10.48 -42.72 33.57
N VAL A 939 -9.18 -42.36 33.63
CA VAL A 939 -8.10 -43.07 34.37
C VAL A 939 -6.92 -42.10 34.73
N MET A 940 -6.30 -42.35 35.91
CA MET A 940 -5.23 -41.63 36.62
C MET A 940 -3.76 -42.00 36.21
N PRO A 941 -2.69 -41.37 36.78
CA PRO A 941 -1.33 -41.23 36.22
C PRO A 941 -0.28 -42.23 36.75
N LEU A 942 0.90 -42.27 36.11
CA LEU A 942 2.11 -42.89 36.66
C LEU A 942 3.40 -42.28 36.10
N ALA A 943 4.46 -42.38 36.89
CA ALA A 943 5.64 -41.53 36.90
C ALA A 943 6.91 -42.25 36.36
N VAL A 944 7.85 -41.45 35.84
CA VAL A 944 9.30 -41.47 36.17
C VAL A 944 10.30 -42.42 35.45
N PHE A 945 11.42 -41.79 35.05
CA PHE A 945 12.85 -42.19 34.97
C PHE A 945 13.57 -42.49 33.61
N ALA A 946 14.61 -41.66 33.39
CA ALA A 946 16.02 -42.01 33.13
C ALA A 946 16.58 -42.18 31.69
N CYS A 947 17.31 -41.13 31.26
CA CYS A 947 18.76 -41.09 30.98
C CYS A 947 19.45 -41.96 29.89
N LEU A 948 20.27 -41.22 29.10
CA LEU A 948 21.68 -41.47 28.72
C LEU A 948 22.04 -42.30 27.46
N SER A 949 22.51 -41.54 26.46
CA SER A 949 23.90 -41.55 25.94
C SER A 949 24.34 -42.43 24.75
N ALA A 950 25.09 -41.73 23.86
CA ALA A 950 26.37 -42.11 23.23
C ALA A 950 26.40 -42.82 21.85
N LEU A 951 26.81 -42.01 20.85
CA LEU A 951 28.02 -42.16 19.99
C LEU A 951 28.35 -43.53 19.35
N ALA A 952 28.49 -43.56 18.01
CA ALA A 952 29.80 -43.56 17.31
C ALA A 952 29.79 -44.17 15.88
N PHE A 953 30.11 -43.33 14.88
CA PHE A 953 31.23 -43.43 13.91
C PHE A 953 31.50 -44.68 13.03
N ILE A 954 31.67 -44.42 11.71
CA ILE A 954 32.78 -44.78 10.75
C ILE A 954 32.20 -44.89 9.32
N LEU A 955 32.40 -43.90 8.42
CA LEU A 955 33.55 -43.64 7.50
C LEU A 955 33.81 -44.74 6.43
N VAL A 956 33.67 -44.39 5.14
CA VAL A 956 34.69 -44.64 4.09
C VAL A 956 34.72 -43.51 3.06
N VAL A 957 35.95 -43.03 2.86
CA VAL A 957 36.46 -41.99 1.96
C VAL A 957 36.80 -42.58 0.59
N LYS A 958 36.57 -41.87 -0.53
CA LYS A 958 37.67 -41.59 -1.49
C LYS A 958 37.44 -40.44 -2.48
N LYS A 959 38.40 -39.54 -2.37
CA LYS A 959 38.79 -38.32 -3.10
C LYS A 959 39.34 -38.61 -4.50
N SER A 960 39.16 -37.69 -5.44
CA SER A 960 40.10 -37.36 -6.55
C SER A 960 39.64 -36.09 -7.28
N LYS A 961 39.99 -34.86 -6.85
CA LYS A 961 41.10 -34.00 -7.32
C LYS A 961 41.16 -33.69 -8.84
N LYS A 962 40.81 -32.43 -9.16
CA LYS A 962 41.59 -31.37 -9.83
C LYS A 962 42.31 -31.66 -11.17
N ASN A 963 41.89 -30.99 -12.25
CA ASN A 963 42.58 -29.86 -12.93
C ASN A 963 42.10 -29.74 -14.40
N ASN A 964 41.38 -28.66 -14.71
CA ASN A 964 41.75 -27.62 -15.69
C ASN A 964 40.67 -26.53 -15.71
#